data_AF-A0A1Z4BQA2-F1
#
_entry.id   AF-A0A1Z4BQA2-F1
#
_cell.length_a   1.000
_cell.length_b   1.000
_cell.length_c   1.000
_cell.angle_alpha   90.00
_cell.angle_beta   90.00
_cell.angle_gamma   90.00
#
_symmetry.space_group_name_H-M   'P 1'
#
loop_
_entity.id
_entity.type
_entity.pdbx_description
1 polymer ?
#
loop_
_entity_poly.entity_id
_entity_poly.type
_entity_poly.pdbx_seq_one_letter_code
_entity_poly.pdbx_strand_id
1 'polypeptide(L)'
;MAWFFGNKQQKYIENLEKNNKKRQEKEREEAEIITIGKATPEQQEERASQVVAQRNQKRMEAIEEEQEKEDKAQEDQLFVINGAKVKFGPHIGTFKVLSDTPTIQSKTVGTQIENAPLNFTFEDGFQLLTLTQWQDMGDAKFQGNVALIKKSTIVSTGKMSPANAPIESGKIEFIDSGQINIPENIDTTGMPLLANNNPPCIKEVNFFTSDGKEILKNGKTHNLCYGEPFYIEVITENIPDDTPMTITLKDTKISFEGQLKENKIKTTLLSIPISCYDESKENYIYEKYITEVKQYQEFEFEFKIGENESKISADNNIIIPYTYRRNYEELVGLFATSNNKNNDIKKNYENDFINNKEFQIKNIVENFTNYLENSNLTIEDIKKQVEKEAKNLWKAAIAGVQKDKLDDRPLYWARNKMQVALKRYYLFKNDIDFEKSIVKKNSNLEEIIITFEEKSRNYTGIDFSKAPKGTKKILITGFDPFILNEFNNKEIEEYSPNIKQSNPSGVVALALNGNTELGGYIQTMIVPVRYTDFDSSQDRKNGQGEGIIEKYIKPFIEKKGEVDMIITISQADAEYNIDVFATATRGGFNDNMNFIREDGSKAIPGGAETIKTTLPKKMVDSKLGTNYNGRYFITKKDFDDYYKGDYSKDFFLDINDDLPQLSIYYGPGGNYLSNEIFYRVAKLRESLQPKLPTGHFHIRKIQGVKEELVPEKVKELITIIKETIKNALQH
;
A
#
# COMPACT_ATOMS: atom_id res chain seq x y z
N MET A 1 -22.73 -30.51 49.48
CA MET A 1 -23.15 -29.14 49.09
C MET A 1 -22.33 -27.99 49.73
N ALA A 2 -21.26 -28.25 50.49
CA ALA A 2 -20.42 -27.17 51.06
C ALA A 2 -19.20 -26.76 50.21
N TRP A 3 -18.82 -27.55 49.19
CA TRP A 3 -17.59 -27.30 48.41
C TRP A 3 -17.78 -26.45 47.15
N PHE A 4 -19.03 -26.27 46.68
CA PHE A 4 -19.35 -25.45 45.50
C PHE A 4 -19.55 -23.96 45.78
N PHE A 5 -19.62 -23.55 47.05
CA PHE A 5 -19.75 -22.13 47.45
C PHE A 5 -18.41 -21.44 47.75
N GLY A 6 -17.33 -22.19 48.05
CA GLY A 6 -16.00 -21.61 48.34
C GLY A 6 -15.32 -20.98 47.12
N ASN A 7 -15.41 -21.61 45.94
CA ASN A 7 -14.67 -21.17 44.75
C ASN A 7 -15.22 -19.88 44.09
N LYS A 8 -16.51 -19.58 44.27
CA LYS A 8 -17.09 -18.31 43.77
C LYS A 8 -16.75 -17.12 44.67
N GLN A 9 -16.66 -17.32 45.99
CA GLN A 9 -16.20 -16.28 46.91
C GLN A 9 -14.73 -15.94 46.68
N GLN A 10 -13.89 -16.94 46.40
CA GLN A 10 -12.46 -16.73 46.15
C GLN A 10 -12.20 -15.95 44.84
N LYS A 11 -12.89 -16.30 43.74
CA LYS A 11 -12.84 -15.51 42.49
C LYS A 11 -13.41 -14.09 42.61
N TYR A 12 -14.39 -13.90 43.50
CA TYR A 12 -14.95 -12.57 43.76
C TYR A 12 -13.95 -11.71 44.56
N ILE A 13 -13.29 -12.30 45.56
CA ILE A 13 -12.25 -11.63 46.36
C ILE A 13 -11.02 -11.30 45.48
N GLU A 14 -10.57 -12.22 44.61
CA GLU A 14 -9.45 -11.96 43.69
C GLU A 14 -9.77 -10.84 42.68
N ASN A 15 -11.00 -10.79 42.16
CA ASN A 15 -11.42 -9.70 41.27
C ASN A 15 -11.57 -8.36 42.02
N LEU A 16 -12.02 -8.40 43.28
CA LEU A 16 -12.05 -7.22 44.15
C LEU A 16 -10.65 -6.70 44.46
N GLU A 17 -9.71 -7.58 44.78
CA GLU A 17 -8.30 -7.22 45.01
C GLU A 17 -7.66 -6.65 43.75
N LYS A 18 -7.91 -7.24 42.58
CA LYS A 18 -7.38 -6.76 41.29
C LYS A 18 -7.97 -5.40 40.89
N ASN A 19 -9.24 -5.17 41.16
CA ASN A 19 -9.89 -3.88 40.92
C ASN A 19 -9.48 -2.82 41.95
N ASN A 20 -9.31 -3.20 43.21
CA ASN A 20 -8.78 -2.30 44.25
C ASN A 20 -7.33 -1.92 43.98
N LYS A 21 -6.51 -2.83 43.43
CA LYS A 21 -5.13 -2.55 43.04
C LYS A 21 -5.05 -1.59 41.84
N LYS A 22 -5.88 -1.79 40.81
CA LYS A 22 -6.05 -0.83 39.71
C LYS A 22 -6.54 0.53 40.18
N ARG A 23 -7.44 0.55 41.17
CA ARG A 23 -7.97 1.77 41.73
C ARG A 23 -6.93 2.50 42.60
N GLN A 24 -6.12 1.77 43.37
CA GLN A 24 -4.99 2.32 44.13
C GLN A 24 -3.84 2.80 43.22
N GLU A 25 -3.59 2.14 42.09
CA GLU A 25 -2.64 2.61 41.07
C GLU A 25 -3.14 3.88 40.39
N LYS A 26 -4.44 3.95 40.08
CA LYS A 26 -5.06 5.15 39.52
C LYS A 26 -5.12 6.31 40.53
N GLU A 27 -5.44 6.03 41.79
CA GLU A 27 -5.40 7.00 42.89
C GLU A 27 -3.95 7.42 43.20
N ARG A 28 -2.93 6.57 42.97
CA ARG A 28 -1.50 6.94 43.02
C ARG A 28 -1.07 7.80 41.84
N GLU A 29 -1.50 7.51 40.62
CA GLU A 29 -1.23 8.37 39.45
C GLU A 29 -1.91 9.73 39.61
N GLU A 30 -3.16 9.76 40.07
CA GLU A 30 -3.88 11.01 40.38
C GLU A 30 -3.21 11.75 41.56
N ALA A 31 -2.73 11.04 42.59
CA ALA A 31 -1.97 11.65 43.68
C ALA A 31 -0.57 12.13 43.25
N GLU A 32 0.13 11.45 42.34
CA GLU A 32 1.41 11.90 41.77
C GLU A 32 1.22 13.13 40.86
N ILE A 33 0.11 13.20 40.12
CA ILE A 33 -0.31 14.39 39.37
C ILE A 33 -0.53 15.59 40.31
N ILE A 34 -1.16 15.36 41.48
CA ILE A 34 -1.42 16.40 42.49
C ILE A 34 -0.17 16.78 43.30
N THR A 35 0.75 15.84 43.55
CA THR A 35 1.93 16.05 44.42
C THR A 35 3.16 16.55 43.65
N ILE A 36 3.29 16.24 42.36
CA ILE A 36 4.47 16.56 41.53
C ILE A 36 4.14 17.52 40.36
N GLY A 37 2.88 17.95 40.21
CA GLY A 37 2.49 18.98 39.24
C GLY A 37 2.73 18.59 37.78
N LYS A 38 2.60 17.31 37.43
CA LYS A 38 2.68 16.86 36.03
C LYS A 38 1.32 17.03 35.34
N ALA A 39 1.33 17.70 34.18
CA ALA A 39 0.14 18.00 33.40
C ALA A 39 -0.48 16.74 32.78
N THR A 40 -1.81 16.64 32.82
CA THR A 40 -2.61 15.55 32.23
C THR A 40 -2.53 15.52 30.70
N PRO A 41 -2.86 14.40 30.02
CA PRO A 41 -2.87 14.31 28.56
C PRO A 41 -3.75 15.38 27.89
N GLU A 42 -4.93 15.67 28.44
CA GLU A 42 -5.78 16.80 28.00
C GLU A 42 -5.07 18.15 28.18
N GLN A 43 -4.37 18.38 29.29
CA GLN A 43 -3.58 19.60 29.48
C GLN A 43 -2.36 19.69 28.56
N GLN A 44 -1.81 18.57 28.08
CA GLN A 44 -0.71 18.56 27.10
C GLN A 44 -1.22 18.86 25.69
N GLU A 45 -2.38 18.34 25.32
CA GLU A 45 -3.04 18.61 24.04
C GLU A 45 -3.60 20.04 24.00
N GLU A 46 -4.12 20.54 25.12
CA GLU A 46 -4.54 21.93 25.30
C GLU A 46 -3.34 22.89 25.32
N ARG A 47 -2.21 22.53 25.96
CA ARG A 47 -0.96 23.32 25.86
C ARG A 47 -0.38 23.31 24.45
N ALA A 48 -0.40 22.19 23.74
CA ALA A 48 0.05 22.13 22.35
C ALA A 48 -0.83 23.01 21.45
N SER A 49 -2.15 22.97 21.65
CA SER A 49 -3.11 23.82 20.95
C SER A 49 -2.96 25.31 21.31
N GLN A 50 -2.70 25.64 22.58
CA GLN A 50 -2.43 27.01 23.03
C GLN A 50 -1.08 27.54 22.52
N VAL A 51 -0.05 26.69 22.40
CA VAL A 51 1.25 27.06 21.82
C VAL A 51 1.10 27.33 20.31
N VAL A 52 0.32 26.52 19.60
CA VAL A 52 -0.02 26.78 18.18
C VAL A 52 -0.86 28.05 18.03
N ALA A 53 -1.85 28.26 18.91
CA ALA A 53 -2.67 29.47 18.92
C ALA A 53 -1.85 30.74 19.23
N GLN A 54 -0.96 30.72 20.22
CA GLN A 54 -0.06 31.85 20.51
C GLN A 54 0.94 32.11 19.37
N ARG A 55 1.41 31.06 18.69
CA ARG A 55 2.31 31.21 17.53
C ARG A 55 1.58 31.79 16.32
N ASN A 56 0.33 31.42 16.12
CA ASN A 56 -0.53 32.01 15.11
C ASN A 56 -0.93 33.45 15.46
N GLN A 57 -1.22 33.75 16.73
CA GLN A 57 -1.51 35.10 17.20
C GLN A 57 -0.32 36.04 17.00
N LYS A 58 0.90 35.64 17.40
CA LYS A 58 2.12 36.43 17.14
C LYS A 58 2.42 36.62 15.65
N ARG A 59 2.05 35.65 14.82
CA ARG A 59 2.19 35.75 13.36
C ARG A 59 1.16 36.72 12.78
N MET A 60 -0.08 36.72 13.30
CA MET A 60 -1.11 37.68 12.89
C MET A 60 -0.79 39.10 13.35
N GLU A 61 -0.32 39.30 14.59
CA GLU A 61 0.14 40.60 15.09
C GLU A 61 1.31 41.15 14.26
N ALA A 62 2.23 40.28 13.81
CA ALA A 62 3.31 40.68 12.91
C ALA A 62 2.82 41.04 11.50
N ILE A 63 1.80 40.34 10.97
CA ILE A 63 1.18 40.65 9.68
C ILE A 63 0.38 41.96 9.78
N GLU A 64 -0.33 42.20 10.88
CA GLU A 64 -1.07 43.45 11.12
C GLU A 64 -0.12 44.64 11.28
N GLU A 65 1.00 44.51 11.99
CA GLU A 65 2.03 45.57 12.05
C GLU A 65 2.70 45.83 10.69
N GLU A 66 2.84 44.82 9.84
CA GLU A 66 3.42 44.94 8.50
C GLU A 66 2.40 45.59 7.53
N GLN A 67 1.13 45.23 7.63
CA GLN A 67 0.01 45.87 6.92
C GLN A 67 -0.19 47.32 7.37
N GLU A 68 -0.14 47.64 8.66
CA GLU A 68 -0.23 49.04 9.14
C GLU A 68 0.95 49.88 8.64
N LYS A 69 2.15 49.30 8.52
CA LYS A 69 3.32 49.97 7.93
C LYS A 69 3.16 50.18 6.42
N GLU A 70 2.59 49.21 5.70
CA GLU A 70 2.30 49.33 4.27
C GLU A 70 1.17 50.33 3.99
N ASP A 71 0.08 50.29 4.76
CA ASP A 71 -1.06 51.22 4.64
C ASP A 71 -0.63 52.65 4.94
N LYS A 72 0.19 52.86 5.98
CA LYS A 72 0.77 54.16 6.29
C LYS A 72 1.75 54.63 5.20
N ALA A 73 2.53 53.72 4.63
CA ALA A 73 3.42 54.03 3.51
C ALA A 73 2.65 54.42 2.24
N GLN A 74 1.50 53.81 1.98
CA GLN A 74 0.59 54.19 0.89
C GLN A 74 -0.09 55.54 1.18
N GLU A 75 -0.53 55.78 2.41
CA GLU A 75 -1.18 57.03 2.81
C GLU A 75 -0.20 58.23 2.75
N ASP A 76 1.07 58.03 3.14
CA ASP A 76 2.13 59.03 3.08
C ASP A 76 2.45 59.49 1.64
N GLN A 77 2.09 58.68 0.63
CA GLN A 77 2.27 58.98 -0.79
C GLN A 77 1.05 59.65 -1.45
N LEU A 78 -0.06 59.86 -0.73
CA LEU A 78 -1.22 60.55 -1.29
C LEU A 78 -0.88 62.02 -1.62
N PHE A 79 -1.22 62.46 -2.83
CA PHE A 79 -1.11 63.87 -3.22
C PHE A 79 -1.89 64.80 -2.30
N VAL A 80 -1.28 65.91 -1.91
CA VAL A 80 -1.95 66.95 -1.13
C VAL A 80 -2.86 67.75 -2.06
N ILE A 81 -4.12 67.90 -1.68
CA ILE A 81 -5.09 68.73 -2.41
C ILE A 81 -5.54 69.92 -1.57
N ASN A 82 -6.13 70.92 -2.23
CA ASN A 82 -6.64 72.13 -1.59
C ASN A 82 -7.61 71.80 -0.44
N GLY A 83 -7.35 72.37 0.74
CA GLY A 83 -8.09 72.10 1.97
C GLY A 83 -7.51 70.98 2.84
N ALA A 84 -6.34 70.43 2.51
CA ALA A 84 -5.60 69.50 3.38
C ALA A 84 -5.26 70.13 4.73
N LYS A 85 -5.27 69.34 5.80
CA LYS A 85 -4.91 69.84 7.14
C LYS A 85 -3.42 69.78 7.39
N VAL A 86 -2.89 70.80 8.06
CA VAL A 86 -1.49 70.91 8.45
C VAL A 86 -1.35 71.17 9.94
N LYS A 87 -0.18 70.86 10.48
CA LYS A 87 0.25 71.29 11.82
C LYS A 87 1.59 72.01 11.76
N PHE A 88 1.77 72.98 12.64
CA PHE A 88 3.04 73.60 12.98
C PHE A 88 3.18 73.56 14.50
N GLY A 89 3.99 72.63 15.03
CA GLY A 89 4.02 72.38 16.47
C GLY A 89 2.60 72.07 17.00
N PRO A 90 2.07 72.83 17.99
CA PRO A 90 0.70 72.65 18.48
C PRO A 90 -0.39 73.31 17.60
N HIS A 91 -0.02 74.14 16.62
CA HIS A 91 -0.95 74.93 15.81
C HIS A 91 -1.51 74.10 14.65
N ILE A 92 -2.83 73.99 14.55
CA ILE A 92 -3.52 73.29 13.45
C ILE A 92 -4.03 74.31 12.44
N GLY A 93 -3.84 74.01 11.16
CA GLY A 93 -4.27 74.88 10.07
C GLY A 93 -4.71 74.12 8.83
N THR A 94 -5.14 74.89 7.84
CA THR A 94 -5.57 74.40 6.54
C THR A 94 -4.63 74.91 5.45
N PHE A 95 -4.27 74.04 4.53
CA PHE A 95 -3.46 74.34 3.36
C PHE A 95 -4.35 74.74 2.16
N LYS A 96 -3.94 75.79 1.47
CA LYS A 96 -4.64 76.37 0.33
C LYS A 96 -3.74 76.41 -0.90
N VAL A 97 -4.21 75.79 -1.97
CA VAL A 97 -3.55 75.85 -3.29
C VAL A 97 -4.03 77.11 -3.99
N LEU A 98 -3.09 77.97 -4.35
CA LEU A 98 -3.36 79.26 -5.00
C LEU A 98 -3.00 79.26 -6.49
N SER A 99 -2.29 78.24 -6.96
CA SER A 99 -2.01 78.03 -8.38
C SER A 99 -3.15 77.25 -9.06
N ASP A 100 -3.24 77.42 -10.38
CA ASP A 100 -4.25 76.77 -11.22
C ASP A 100 -3.76 75.39 -11.69
N THR A 101 -3.72 74.41 -10.79
CA THR A 101 -3.27 73.05 -11.05
C THR A 101 -4.43 72.09 -11.34
N PRO A 102 -4.18 70.95 -12.03
CA PRO A 102 -5.17 69.90 -12.20
C PRO A 102 -5.79 69.46 -10.87
N THR A 103 -7.03 68.96 -10.94
CA THR A 103 -7.77 68.57 -9.76
C THR A 103 -7.72 67.07 -9.51
N ILE A 104 -7.54 66.66 -8.26
CA ILE A 104 -7.85 65.31 -7.77
C ILE A 104 -9.07 65.46 -6.86
N GLN A 105 -10.09 64.63 -7.08
CA GLN A 105 -11.36 64.70 -6.34
C GLN A 105 -11.97 66.12 -6.33
N SER A 106 -11.97 66.77 -7.50
CA SER A 106 -12.49 68.13 -7.72
C SER A 106 -11.81 69.25 -6.91
N LYS A 107 -10.62 69.00 -6.34
CA LYS A 107 -9.80 70.01 -5.64
C LYS A 107 -8.42 70.10 -6.28
N THR A 108 -7.88 71.31 -6.38
CA THR A 108 -6.57 71.56 -6.99
C THR A 108 -5.45 70.88 -6.20
N VAL A 109 -4.45 70.35 -6.91
CA VAL A 109 -3.30 69.63 -6.32
C VAL A 109 -2.22 70.62 -5.91
N GLY A 110 -1.68 70.48 -4.68
CA GLY A 110 -0.56 71.27 -4.20
C GLY A 110 0.76 70.84 -4.84
N THR A 111 1.62 71.81 -5.13
CA THR A 111 2.94 71.59 -5.72
C THR A 111 4.02 72.37 -4.95
N GLN A 112 5.27 72.22 -5.37
CA GLN A 112 6.41 72.88 -4.74
C GLN A 112 6.35 74.43 -4.74
N ILE A 113 5.47 75.05 -5.56
CA ILE A 113 5.36 76.51 -5.66
C ILE A 113 4.48 77.11 -4.57
N GLU A 114 3.67 76.31 -3.88
CA GLU A 114 2.86 76.71 -2.73
C GLU A 114 3.73 76.86 -1.46
N ASN A 115 4.58 77.89 -1.43
CA ASN A 115 5.58 78.10 -0.37
C ASN A 115 5.48 79.48 0.30
N ALA A 116 4.31 80.12 0.27
CA ALA A 116 4.07 81.43 0.87
C ALA A 116 3.17 81.35 2.11
N PRO A 117 3.25 82.31 3.06
CA PRO A 117 2.35 82.34 4.23
C PRO A 117 0.86 82.29 3.87
N LEU A 118 0.49 82.89 2.73
CA LEU A 118 -0.88 82.92 2.19
C LEU A 118 -1.44 81.54 1.84
N ASN A 119 -0.59 80.51 1.69
CA ASN A 119 -1.01 79.13 1.46
C ASN A 119 -1.52 78.45 2.74
N PHE A 120 -1.45 79.10 3.90
CA PHE A 120 -1.80 78.50 5.18
C PHE A 120 -2.76 79.38 5.97
N THR A 121 -3.68 78.76 6.70
CA THR A 121 -4.58 79.44 7.63
C THR A 121 -4.68 78.62 8.89
N PHE A 122 -4.19 79.14 10.02
CA PHE A 122 -4.22 78.45 11.31
C PHE A 122 -5.47 78.83 12.10
N GLU A 123 -6.09 77.84 12.74
CA GLU A 123 -7.39 77.97 13.40
C GLU A 123 -7.35 78.86 14.65
N ASP A 124 -6.19 78.95 15.30
CA ASP A 124 -5.96 79.74 16.52
C ASP A 124 -5.39 81.15 16.25
N GLY A 125 -5.25 81.52 14.98
CA GLY A 125 -4.73 82.82 14.57
C GLY A 125 -3.20 82.92 14.54
N PHE A 126 -2.48 81.80 14.59
CA PHE A 126 -1.04 81.74 14.35
C PHE A 126 -0.68 82.27 12.94
N GLN A 127 0.34 83.13 12.85
CA GLN A 127 0.76 83.77 11.61
C GLN A 127 2.17 83.35 11.21
N LEU A 128 2.32 82.82 9.99
CA LEU A 128 3.63 82.50 9.41
C LEU A 128 4.34 83.77 8.93
N LEU A 129 5.63 83.86 9.21
CA LEU A 129 6.51 84.97 8.82
C LEU A 129 7.34 84.61 7.59
N THR A 130 8.05 83.47 7.64
CA THR A 130 8.93 83.01 6.56
C THR A 130 8.77 81.51 6.34
N LEU A 131 8.93 81.07 5.10
CA LEU A 131 8.95 79.66 4.73
C LEU A 131 10.19 79.37 3.88
N THR A 132 10.70 78.14 3.98
CA THR A 132 11.80 77.63 3.16
C THR A 132 11.28 76.95 1.89
N GLN A 133 12.06 76.03 1.33
CA GLN A 133 11.58 75.11 0.30
C GLN A 133 10.97 73.85 0.93
N TRP A 134 10.10 73.19 0.16
CA TRP A 134 9.50 71.91 0.50
C TRP A 134 10.56 70.78 0.51
N GLN A 135 10.35 69.83 1.42
CA GLN A 135 11.12 68.59 1.59
C GLN A 135 10.15 67.41 1.44
N ASP A 136 10.68 66.23 1.08
CA ASP A 136 9.91 64.98 0.98
C ASP A 136 8.69 65.06 0.02
N MET A 137 8.92 65.59 -1.18
CA MET A 137 7.93 65.70 -2.26
C MET A 137 7.86 64.41 -3.10
N GLY A 138 6.76 64.21 -3.84
CA GLY A 138 6.60 63.05 -4.71
C GLY A 138 7.39 63.14 -6.03
N ASP A 139 7.30 62.12 -6.87
CA ASP A 139 7.97 62.10 -8.18
C ASP A 139 7.12 62.69 -9.33
N ALA A 140 5.81 62.79 -9.13
CA ALA A 140 4.89 63.29 -10.15
C ALA A 140 5.00 64.82 -10.30
N LYS A 141 4.82 65.29 -11.55
CA LYS A 141 4.80 66.72 -11.87
C LYS A 141 3.45 67.13 -12.44
N PHE A 142 2.86 68.18 -11.87
CA PHE A 142 1.69 68.84 -12.42
C PHE A 142 2.11 70.18 -12.98
N GLN A 143 1.85 70.39 -14.28
CA GLN A 143 2.26 71.61 -15.01
C GLN A 143 3.75 71.94 -14.84
N GLY A 144 4.61 70.92 -14.80
CA GLY A 144 6.06 71.06 -14.67
C GLY A 144 6.58 71.22 -13.23
N ASN A 145 5.70 71.38 -12.23
CA ASN A 145 6.06 71.51 -10.82
C ASN A 145 5.86 70.19 -10.07
N VAL A 146 6.78 69.86 -9.17
CA VAL A 146 6.73 68.63 -8.37
C VAL A 146 5.54 68.68 -7.41
N ALA A 147 4.75 67.61 -7.37
CA ALA A 147 3.57 67.50 -6.53
C ALA A 147 3.93 67.29 -5.05
N LEU A 148 3.17 67.93 -4.16
CA LEU A 148 3.24 67.65 -2.72
C LEU A 148 2.50 66.36 -2.41
N ILE A 149 3.07 65.55 -1.52
CA ILE A 149 2.46 64.34 -0.96
C ILE A 149 2.24 64.53 0.54
N LYS A 150 1.45 63.66 1.19
CA LYS A 150 1.15 63.79 2.62
C LYS A 150 2.42 63.87 3.48
N LYS A 151 3.49 63.18 3.09
CA LYS A 151 4.78 63.25 3.79
C LYS A 151 5.54 64.58 3.61
N SER A 152 5.14 65.43 2.67
CA SER A 152 5.87 66.68 2.37
C SER A 152 5.89 67.62 3.57
N THR A 153 7.06 68.21 3.85
CA THR A 153 7.24 69.16 4.96
C THR A 153 7.92 70.44 4.50
N ILE A 154 7.66 71.55 5.19
CA ILE A 154 8.31 72.85 4.92
C ILE A 154 8.68 73.52 6.24
N VAL A 155 9.91 74.00 6.35
CA VAL A 155 10.38 74.71 7.55
C VAL A 155 9.85 76.13 7.50
N SER A 156 9.36 76.63 8.63
CA SER A 156 8.81 77.96 8.75
C SER A 156 9.12 78.60 10.11
N THR A 157 9.02 79.92 10.17
CA THR A 157 8.93 80.67 11.42
C THR A 157 7.58 81.38 11.49
N GLY A 158 6.98 81.45 12.66
CA GLY A 158 5.68 82.08 12.87
C GLY A 158 5.52 82.61 14.28
N LYS A 159 4.42 83.31 14.55
CA LYS A 159 4.08 83.81 15.89
C LYS A 159 2.58 84.02 16.06
N MET A 160 2.13 84.06 17.31
CA MET A 160 0.78 84.46 17.69
C MET A 160 0.59 86.00 17.63
N SER A 161 -0.64 86.47 17.46
CA SER A 161 -1.00 87.89 17.70
C SER A 161 -1.27 88.12 19.19
N PRO A 162 -0.85 89.24 19.83
CA PRO A 162 -0.28 90.49 19.29
C PRO A 162 1.25 90.51 19.14
N ALA A 163 1.79 91.58 18.54
CA ALA A 163 3.15 91.71 17.99
C ALA A 163 4.35 91.27 18.87
N ASN A 164 4.17 91.20 20.20
CA ASN A 164 5.20 90.86 21.20
C ASN A 164 5.28 89.36 21.50
N ALA A 165 4.48 88.51 20.84
CA ALA A 165 4.60 87.05 20.99
C ALA A 165 5.99 86.56 20.49
N PRO A 166 6.60 85.58 21.17
CA PRO A 166 7.86 84.99 20.73
C PRO A 166 7.72 84.35 19.34
N ILE A 167 8.80 84.44 18.55
CA ILE A 167 8.87 83.76 17.25
C ILE A 167 9.16 82.29 17.50
N GLU A 168 8.32 81.44 16.92
CA GLU A 168 8.45 79.99 16.94
C GLU A 168 9.03 79.53 15.60
N SER A 169 9.97 78.59 15.65
CA SER A 169 10.60 77.98 14.48
C SER A 169 10.26 76.49 14.47
N GLY A 170 9.80 75.96 13.35
CA GLY A 170 9.31 74.59 13.26
C GLY A 170 9.08 74.11 11.84
N LYS A 171 8.57 72.89 11.71
CA LYS A 171 8.13 72.32 10.44
C LYS A 171 6.61 72.38 10.35
N ILE A 172 6.11 72.71 9.16
CA ILE A 172 4.74 72.44 8.78
C ILE A 172 4.68 71.02 8.20
N GLU A 173 3.77 70.21 8.72
CA GLU A 173 3.54 68.83 8.29
C GLU A 173 2.07 68.64 7.95
N PHE A 174 1.75 67.86 6.90
CA PHE A 174 0.36 67.50 6.62
C PHE A 174 -0.12 66.43 7.60
N ILE A 175 -1.31 66.64 8.15
CA ILE A 175 -2.00 65.70 9.03
C ILE A 175 -2.89 64.78 8.20
N ASP A 176 -3.46 65.31 7.12
CA ASP A 176 -4.16 64.59 6.05
C ASP A 176 -3.78 65.18 4.70
N SER A 177 -3.97 64.42 3.62
CA SER A 177 -3.72 64.87 2.25
C SER A 177 -4.89 65.67 1.66
N GLY A 178 -6.01 65.80 2.39
CA GLY A 178 -7.27 66.33 1.88
C GLY A 178 -8.06 65.38 0.97
N GLN A 179 -7.49 64.23 0.57
CA GLN A 179 -8.16 63.20 -0.23
C GLN A 179 -9.11 62.34 0.62
N ILE A 180 -10.24 61.95 0.03
CA ILE A 180 -11.13 60.90 0.55
C ILE A 180 -10.50 59.56 0.16
N ASN A 181 -10.33 58.64 1.11
CA ASN A 181 -9.56 57.39 0.96
C ASN A 181 -10.21 56.32 0.03
N ILE A 182 -11.10 56.73 -0.89
CA ILE A 182 -11.80 55.86 -1.85
C ILE A 182 -11.87 56.60 -3.20
N PRO A 183 -11.13 56.20 -4.25
CA PRO A 183 -11.19 56.86 -5.55
C PRO A 183 -12.43 56.43 -6.34
N GLU A 184 -13.48 57.26 -6.36
CA GLU A 184 -14.56 57.16 -7.35
C GLU A 184 -14.14 57.91 -8.64
N ASN A 185 -13.56 57.14 -9.57
CA ASN A 185 -13.22 57.50 -10.96
C ASN A 185 -12.17 58.59 -11.21
N ILE A 186 -11.12 58.17 -11.93
CA ILE A 186 -10.25 59.05 -12.72
C ILE A 186 -10.82 59.04 -14.15
N ASP A 187 -11.23 60.20 -14.66
CA ASP A 187 -11.57 60.35 -16.08
C ASP A 187 -10.29 60.22 -16.91
N THR A 188 -10.20 59.12 -17.68
CA THR A 188 -9.03 58.71 -18.47
C THR A 188 -9.27 58.83 -19.97
N THR A 189 -10.22 59.65 -20.40
CA THR A 189 -10.45 59.88 -21.83
C THR A 189 -9.19 60.46 -22.51
N GLY A 190 -8.39 59.59 -23.13
CA GLY A 190 -7.25 59.95 -23.99
C GLY A 190 -5.91 59.25 -23.74
N MET A 191 -5.74 58.36 -22.76
CA MET A 191 -4.45 57.70 -22.49
C MET A 191 -4.41 56.22 -22.93
N PRO A 192 -3.32 55.74 -23.56
CA PRO A 192 -3.18 54.36 -24.01
C PRO A 192 -3.08 53.38 -22.83
N LEU A 193 -3.81 52.27 -22.91
CA LEU A 193 -3.82 51.17 -21.94
C LEU A 193 -2.41 50.60 -21.70
N LEU A 194 -1.92 50.68 -20.46
CA LEU A 194 -0.82 49.85 -19.97
C LEU A 194 -1.35 48.44 -19.68
N ALA A 195 -0.72 47.44 -20.30
CA ALA A 195 -1.06 46.02 -20.13
C ALA A 195 -0.86 45.56 -18.68
N ASN A 196 -1.68 44.59 -18.24
CA ASN A 196 -1.54 43.90 -16.95
C ASN A 196 -0.10 43.37 -16.76
N ASN A 197 0.63 43.93 -15.79
CA ASN A 197 2.02 43.57 -15.46
C ASN A 197 2.14 42.38 -14.49
N ASN A 198 1.27 41.36 -14.57
CA ASN A 198 1.57 40.11 -13.84
C ASN A 198 2.73 39.39 -14.59
N PRO A 199 3.77 38.90 -13.91
CA PRO A 199 4.83 38.13 -14.58
C PRO A 199 4.25 36.86 -15.20
N PRO A 200 4.82 36.35 -16.31
CA PRO A 200 4.42 35.08 -16.90
C PRO A 200 4.43 33.95 -15.85
N CYS A 201 3.28 33.32 -15.61
CA CYS A 201 3.13 32.31 -14.55
C CYS A 201 2.20 31.16 -14.97
N ILE A 202 2.32 30.02 -14.28
CA ILE A 202 1.32 28.96 -14.30
C ILE A 202 0.29 29.27 -13.23
N LYS A 203 -0.98 29.44 -13.62
CA LYS A 203 -2.10 29.66 -12.70
C LYS A 203 -2.58 28.38 -12.06
N GLU A 204 -2.67 27.31 -12.84
CA GLU A 204 -3.31 26.08 -12.41
C GLU A 204 -2.73 24.88 -13.16
N VAL A 205 -2.54 23.76 -12.43
CA VAL A 205 -2.15 22.47 -12.99
C VAL A 205 -3.20 21.45 -12.56
N ASN A 206 -3.94 20.93 -13.53
CA ASN A 206 -5.04 20.01 -13.31
C ASN A 206 -4.73 18.64 -13.91
N PHE A 207 -4.99 17.59 -13.13
CA PHE A 207 -4.77 16.20 -13.53
C PHE A 207 -6.10 15.51 -13.75
N PHE A 208 -6.25 14.87 -14.89
CA PHE A 208 -7.47 14.19 -15.28
C PHE A 208 -7.19 12.76 -15.71
N THR A 209 -8.06 11.84 -15.32
CA THR A 209 -8.11 10.50 -15.90
C THR A 209 -8.43 10.56 -17.39
N SER A 210 -8.19 9.47 -18.12
CA SER A 210 -8.55 9.37 -19.54
C SER A 210 -10.04 9.61 -19.84
N ASP A 211 -10.94 9.36 -18.88
CA ASP A 211 -12.39 9.66 -18.98
C ASP A 211 -12.76 11.08 -18.49
N GLY A 212 -11.79 11.94 -18.18
CA GLY A 212 -11.99 13.35 -17.85
C GLY A 212 -12.38 13.63 -16.39
N LYS A 213 -12.21 12.66 -15.48
CA LYS A 213 -12.43 12.88 -14.04
C LYS A 213 -11.19 13.47 -13.41
N GLU A 214 -11.38 14.46 -12.56
CA GLU A 214 -10.29 15.09 -11.82
C GLU A 214 -9.65 14.11 -10.82
N ILE A 215 -8.32 14.07 -10.79
CA ILE A 215 -7.52 13.16 -9.97
C ILE A 215 -7.20 13.79 -8.59
N LEU A 216 -7.20 15.13 -8.52
CA LEU A 216 -6.90 15.89 -7.32
C LEU A 216 -8.16 16.08 -6.47
N LYS A 217 -8.00 15.92 -5.15
CA LYS A 217 -8.98 16.39 -4.16
C LYS A 217 -8.23 17.01 -2.99
N ASN A 218 -8.49 18.28 -2.67
CA ASN A 218 -7.84 19.01 -1.57
C ASN A 218 -6.30 19.02 -1.63
N GLY A 219 -5.71 19.14 -2.82
CA GLY A 219 -4.25 19.24 -2.99
C GLY A 219 -3.47 17.93 -2.78
N LYS A 220 -4.15 16.77 -2.70
CA LYS A 220 -3.49 15.46 -2.69
C LYS A 220 -4.15 14.48 -3.66
N THR A 221 -3.32 13.80 -4.44
CA THR A 221 -3.70 12.75 -5.39
C THR A 221 -3.89 11.42 -4.65
N HIS A 222 -5.09 10.86 -4.70
CA HIS A 222 -5.38 9.52 -4.11
C HIS A 222 -6.10 8.58 -5.09
N ASN A 223 -6.43 9.05 -6.30
CA ASN A 223 -7.32 8.32 -7.22
C ASN A 223 -6.66 7.81 -8.51
N LEU A 224 -5.34 7.97 -8.66
CA LEU A 224 -4.58 7.46 -9.81
C LEU A 224 -3.83 6.18 -9.45
N CYS A 225 -4.02 5.11 -10.23
CA CYS A 225 -3.22 3.89 -10.10
C CYS A 225 -1.94 3.99 -10.94
N TYR A 226 -0.84 3.37 -10.49
CA TYR A 226 0.31 3.13 -11.38
C TYR A 226 -0.15 2.40 -12.65
N GLY A 227 0.41 2.78 -13.80
CA GLY A 227 0.05 2.28 -15.13
C GLY A 227 -1.20 2.94 -15.74
N GLU A 228 -2.03 3.62 -14.95
CA GLU A 228 -3.27 4.23 -15.44
C GLU A 228 -2.99 5.45 -16.33
N PRO A 229 -3.58 5.51 -17.54
CA PRO A 229 -3.46 6.68 -18.41
C PRO A 229 -4.19 7.92 -17.86
N PHE A 230 -3.50 9.05 -17.85
CA PHE A 230 -4.02 10.36 -17.43
C PHE A 230 -3.50 11.49 -18.33
N TYR A 231 -4.08 12.67 -18.28
CA TYR A 231 -3.54 13.88 -18.94
C TYR A 231 -3.49 15.06 -17.97
N ILE A 232 -2.66 16.04 -18.31
CA ILE A 232 -2.46 17.26 -17.55
C ILE A 232 -3.01 18.42 -18.38
N GLU A 233 -3.80 19.28 -17.75
CA GLU A 233 -4.18 20.60 -18.28
C GLU A 233 -3.45 21.67 -17.46
N VAL A 234 -2.67 22.50 -18.13
CA VAL A 234 -1.97 23.63 -17.52
C VAL A 234 -2.61 24.92 -18.02
N ILE A 235 -3.01 25.77 -17.08
CA ILE A 235 -3.56 27.10 -17.34
C ILE A 235 -2.50 28.13 -16.97
N THR A 236 -2.20 29.02 -17.90
CA THR A 236 -1.14 30.02 -17.76
C THR A 236 -1.71 31.44 -17.73
N GLU A 237 -0.94 32.41 -17.24
CA GLU A 237 -1.24 33.84 -17.37
C GLU A 237 -0.03 34.57 -17.92
N ASN A 238 -0.28 35.51 -18.84
CA ASN A 238 0.73 36.36 -19.45
C ASN A 238 1.87 35.60 -20.15
N ILE A 239 1.54 34.43 -20.72
CA ILE A 239 2.40 33.71 -21.66
C ILE A 239 1.74 33.80 -23.04
N PRO A 240 2.45 34.28 -24.08
CA PRO A 240 1.89 34.35 -25.42
C PRO A 240 1.43 32.98 -25.94
N ASP A 241 0.34 32.97 -26.69
CA ASP A 241 -0.06 31.79 -27.46
C ASP A 241 1.09 31.36 -28.40
N ASP A 242 1.09 30.09 -28.76
CA ASP A 242 2.12 29.42 -29.55
C ASP A 242 3.51 29.30 -28.88
N THR A 243 3.66 29.79 -27.65
CA THR A 243 4.88 29.57 -26.86
C THR A 243 5.06 28.06 -26.60
N PRO A 244 6.22 27.48 -26.94
CA PRO A 244 6.55 26.09 -26.62
C PRO A 244 6.55 25.87 -25.10
N MET A 245 5.97 24.77 -24.65
CA MET A 245 6.05 24.31 -23.27
C MET A 245 6.43 22.83 -23.22
N THR A 246 7.38 22.52 -22.34
CA THR A 246 7.80 21.16 -22.01
C THR A 246 7.35 20.84 -20.59
N ILE A 247 6.68 19.70 -20.44
CA ILE A 247 6.17 19.17 -19.16
C ILE A 247 6.88 17.85 -18.91
N THR A 248 7.75 17.80 -17.90
CA THR A 248 8.58 16.63 -17.62
C THR A 248 8.32 16.11 -16.22
N LEU A 249 8.15 14.81 -16.08
CA LEU A 249 8.14 14.18 -14.76
C LEU A 249 9.59 14.02 -14.26
N LYS A 250 9.92 14.65 -13.12
CA LYS A 250 11.28 14.67 -12.56
C LYS A 250 11.88 13.27 -12.48
N ASP A 251 13.17 13.17 -12.79
CA ASP A 251 13.97 11.95 -12.70
C ASP A 251 13.44 10.76 -13.55
N THR A 252 12.57 11.04 -14.52
CA THR A 252 12.07 10.04 -15.47
C THR A 252 12.31 10.47 -16.92
N LYS A 253 12.01 9.56 -17.86
CA LYS A 253 12.01 9.86 -19.30
C LYS A 253 10.63 10.35 -19.80
N ILE A 254 9.66 10.51 -18.90
CA ILE A 254 8.30 10.91 -19.28
C ILE A 254 8.31 12.42 -19.46
N SER A 255 8.15 12.85 -20.71
CA SER A 255 8.12 14.25 -21.11
C SER A 255 7.04 14.44 -22.17
N PHE A 256 6.42 15.61 -22.16
CA PHE A 256 5.49 16.08 -23.17
C PHE A 256 5.94 17.44 -23.67
N GLU A 257 5.94 17.62 -24.99
CA GLU A 257 6.21 18.89 -25.65
C GLU A 257 4.96 19.32 -26.42
N GLY A 258 4.59 20.59 -26.28
CA GLY A 258 3.49 21.18 -27.03
C GLY A 258 3.56 22.70 -27.03
N GLN A 259 2.49 23.33 -27.51
CA GLN A 259 2.37 24.78 -27.62
C GLN A 259 1.12 25.26 -26.90
N LEU A 260 1.21 26.43 -26.27
CA LEU A 260 0.07 27.08 -25.62
C LEU A 260 -0.96 27.55 -26.66
N LYS A 261 -2.23 27.37 -26.34
CA LYS A 261 -3.38 27.88 -27.10
C LYS A 261 -4.41 28.42 -26.13
N GLU A 262 -4.85 29.67 -26.32
CA GLU A 262 -5.82 30.32 -25.46
C GLU A 262 -5.42 30.27 -23.97
N ASN A 263 -4.13 30.53 -23.67
CA ASN A 263 -3.55 30.41 -22.32
C ASN A 263 -3.62 29.01 -21.68
N LYS A 264 -3.83 27.96 -22.47
CA LYS A 264 -3.92 26.58 -21.99
C LYS A 264 -3.05 25.64 -22.80
N ILE A 265 -2.60 24.57 -22.16
CA ILE A 265 -2.00 23.42 -22.84
C ILE A 265 -2.49 22.13 -22.20
N LYS A 266 -2.78 21.14 -23.04
CA LYS A 266 -3.23 19.83 -22.63
C LYS A 266 -2.27 18.78 -23.16
N THR A 267 -1.79 17.90 -22.29
CA THR A 267 -0.91 16.80 -22.69
C THR A 267 -1.68 15.75 -23.49
N THR A 268 -0.96 14.95 -24.27
CA THR A 268 -1.44 13.61 -24.61
C THR A 268 -1.54 12.73 -23.35
N LEU A 269 -2.09 11.52 -23.48
CA LEU A 269 -2.13 10.59 -22.35
C LEU A 269 -0.71 10.19 -21.91
N LEU A 270 -0.43 10.40 -20.64
CA LEU A 270 0.76 9.98 -19.92
C LEU A 270 0.41 8.81 -18.99
N SER A 271 1.42 8.09 -18.52
CA SER A 271 1.26 7.05 -17.51
C SER A 271 2.55 6.91 -16.70
N ILE A 272 2.44 6.65 -15.40
CA ILE A 272 3.59 6.29 -14.56
C ILE A 272 3.69 4.77 -14.51
N PRO A 273 4.73 4.14 -15.10
CA PRO A 273 4.90 2.70 -15.10
C PRO A 273 4.94 2.09 -13.71
N ILE A 274 4.44 0.87 -13.56
CA ILE A 274 4.48 0.16 -12.27
C ILE A 274 5.91 -0.14 -11.83
N SER A 275 6.85 -0.26 -12.77
CA SER A 275 8.28 -0.40 -12.49
C SER A 275 8.90 0.79 -11.71
N CYS A 276 8.22 1.93 -11.62
CA CYS A 276 8.64 3.05 -10.78
C CYS A 276 8.31 2.85 -9.29
N TYR A 277 7.41 1.93 -8.94
CA TYR A 277 6.97 1.70 -7.56
C TYR A 277 8.04 0.97 -6.73
N ASP A 278 8.48 1.60 -5.64
CA ASP A 278 9.39 0.97 -4.67
C ASP A 278 8.63 0.05 -3.68
N GLU A 279 8.45 -1.21 -4.07
CA GLU A 279 7.79 -2.20 -3.23
C GLU A 279 8.59 -2.59 -1.96
N SER A 280 9.85 -2.15 -1.80
CA SER A 280 10.59 -2.36 -0.53
C SER A 280 9.97 -1.58 0.64
N LYS A 281 9.10 -0.59 0.36
CA LYS A 281 8.39 0.20 1.36
C LYS A 281 7.17 -0.49 1.96
N GLU A 282 6.74 -1.61 1.38
CA GLU A 282 5.64 -2.41 1.91
C GLU A 282 6.08 -3.15 3.18
N ASN A 283 5.25 -3.08 4.22
CA ASN A 283 5.51 -3.70 5.51
C ASN A 283 4.25 -4.43 6.01
N TYR A 284 4.39 -5.73 6.28
CA TYR A 284 3.33 -6.53 6.88
C TYR A 284 3.18 -6.20 8.37
N ILE A 285 1.95 -5.91 8.79
CA ILE A 285 1.59 -5.66 10.18
C ILE A 285 0.95 -6.92 10.74
N TYR A 286 1.74 -7.71 11.49
CA TYR A 286 1.34 -9.04 11.97
C TYR A 286 0.14 -9.01 12.90
N GLU A 287 -0.01 -7.95 13.70
CA GLU A 287 -1.10 -7.79 14.65
C GLU A 287 -2.44 -7.49 13.96
N LYS A 288 -2.39 -6.87 12.78
CA LYS A 288 -3.56 -6.46 11.99
C LYS A 288 -3.82 -7.38 10.80
N TYR A 289 -2.84 -8.19 10.41
CA TYR A 289 -2.86 -9.06 9.23
C TYR A 289 -3.11 -8.30 7.92
N ILE A 290 -2.47 -7.13 7.77
CA ILE A 290 -2.54 -6.27 6.57
C ILE A 290 -1.15 -5.77 6.19
N THR A 291 -1.01 -5.35 4.94
CA THR A 291 0.20 -4.69 4.44
C THR A 291 -0.01 -3.19 4.39
N GLU A 292 0.87 -2.44 5.03
CA GLU A 292 0.90 -0.98 5.01
C GLU A 292 2.12 -0.46 4.22
N VAL A 293 1.99 0.72 3.62
CA VAL A 293 3.10 1.42 2.95
C VAL A 293 3.48 2.60 3.85
N LYS A 294 4.73 2.62 4.34
CA LYS A 294 5.17 3.64 5.31
C LYS A 294 5.16 5.06 4.74
N GLN A 295 5.49 5.20 3.47
CA GLN A 295 5.52 6.47 2.76
C GLN A 295 5.22 6.19 1.29
N TYR A 296 4.22 6.88 0.74
CA TYR A 296 3.95 6.83 -0.70
C TYR A 296 4.98 7.65 -1.46
N GLN A 297 5.27 7.22 -2.68
CA GLN A 297 6.19 7.91 -3.55
C GLN A 297 5.49 9.10 -4.22
N GLU A 298 6.12 10.26 -4.12
CA GLU A 298 5.67 11.49 -4.75
C GLU A 298 6.39 11.67 -6.09
N PHE A 299 5.64 12.13 -7.09
CA PHE A 299 6.11 12.36 -8.45
C PHE A 299 5.81 13.80 -8.85
N GLU A 300 6.87 14.61 -9.01
CA GLU A 300 6.75 16.03 -9.31
C GLU A 300 6.96 16.31 -10.80
N PHE A 301 6.12 17.19 -11.36
CA PHE A 301 6.26 17.69 -12.72
C PHE A 301 7.01 19.04 -12.77
N GLU A 302 8.01 19.12 -13.64
CA GLU A 302 8.67 20.35 -14.02
C GLU A 302 8.06 20.92 -15.30
N PHE A 303 7.91 22.24 -15.33
CA PHE A 303 7.43 22.99 -16.48
C PHE A 303 8.53 23.91 -16.98
N LYS A 304 8.74 23.91 -18.30
CA LYS A 304 9.68 24.79 -19.00
C LYS A 304 8.98 25.48 -20.16
N ILE A 305 9.29 26.76 -20.39
CA ILE A 305 8.66 27.57 -21.44
C ILE A 305 9.69 28.23 -22.36
N GLY A 306 9.26 28.45 -23.60
CA GLY A 306 10.03 29.13 -24.64
C GLY A 306 11.18 28.30 -25.21
N GLU A 307 11.80 28.80 -26.28
CA GLU A 307 12.90 28.11 -26.97
C GLU A 307 14.15 27.90 -26.10
N ASN A 308 14.31 28.72 -25.07
CA ASN A 308 15.42 28.63 -24.11
C ASN A 308 15.11 27.71 -22.91
N GLU A 309 13.98 27.00 -22.91
CA GLU A 309 13.61 26.03 -21.87
C GLU A 309 13.63 26.61 -20.43
N SER A 310 13.16 27.84 -20.26
CA SER A 310 13.19 28.53 -18.96
C SER A 310 12.23 27.86 -17.98
N LYS A 311 12.73 27.44 -16.81
CA LYS A 311 11.90 26.83 -15.76
C LYS A 311 10.87 27.83 -15.23
N ILE A 312 9.63 27.37 -15.05
CA ILE A 312 8.54 28.13 -14.47
C ILE A 312 7.94 27.36 -13.29
N SER A 313 7.71 28.04 -12.17
CA SER A 313 7.14 27.42 -10.97
C SER A 313 5.65 27.17 -11.14
N ALA A 314 5.15 26.09 -10.54
CA ALA A 314 3.74 25.76 -10.49
C ALA A 314 3.40 25.14 -9.14
N ASP A 315 2.22 25.49 -8.60
CA ASP A 315 1.63 24.79 -7.48
C ASP A 315 0.87 23.54 -7.96
N ASN A 316 0.59 22.61 -7.04
CA ASN A 316 -0.12 21.36 -7.30
C ASN A 316 0.52 20.46 -8.37
N ASN A 317 1.83 20.54 -8.57
CA ASN A 317 2.57 19.78 -9.59
C ASN A 317 2.99 18.36 -9.15
N ILE A 318 2.43 17.83 -8.05
CA ILE A 318 2.83 16.54 -7.46
C ILE A 318 1.68 15.53 -7.56
N ILE A 319 2.00 14.31 -8.00
CA ILE A 319 1.10 13.16 -7.96
C ILE A 319 1.65 12.00 -7.11
N ILE A 320 0.73 11.29 -6.45
CA ILE A 320 0.98 10.19 -5.52
C ILE A 320 0.10 9.01 -5.99
N PRO A 321 0.58 8.21 -6.94
CA PRO A 321 -0.14 7.05 -7.41
C PRO A 321 -0.18 5.95 -6.34
N TYR A 322 -1.24 5.13 -6.37
CA TYR A 322 -1.37 3.93 -5.54
C TYR A 322 -1.35 2.66 -6.38
N THR A 323 -1.14 1.52 -5.74
CA THR A 323 -1.23 0.20 -6.38
C THR A 323 -1.52 -0.88 -5.34
N TYR A 324 -1.69 -2.12 -5.80
CA TYR A 324 -1.88 -3.28 -4.94
C TYR A 324 -0.63 -3.52 -4.10
N ARG A 325 -0.87 -3.69 -2.79
CA ARG A 325 0.14 -4.05 -1.80
C ARG A 325 0.16 -5.56 -1.68
N ARG A 326 1.35 -6.17 -1.71
CA ARG A 326 1.51 -7.62 -1.59
C ARG A 326 0.87 -8.13 -0.29
N ASN A 327 0.25 -9.31 -0.36
CA ASN A 327 -0.22 -10.01 0.83
C ASN A 327 0.96 -10.69 1.56
N TYR A 328 0.67 -11.43 2.63
CA TYR A 328 1.70 -12.12 3.40
C TYR A 328 2.56 -13.09 2.56
N GLU A 329 1.93 -13.98 1.78
CA GLU A 329 2.61 -14.98 0.93
C GLU A 329 3.60 -14.31 -0.03
N GLU A 330 3.15 -13.23 -0.66
CA GLU A 330 3.86 -12.49 -1.69
C GLU A 330 5.01 -11.64 -1.11
N LEU A 331 4.85 -11.09 0.10
CA LEU A 331 5.87 -10.27 0.76
C LEU A 331 7.08 -11.07 1.21
N VAL A 332 6.89 -12.33 1.62
CA VAL A 332 7.99 -13.20 2.04
C VAL A 332 9.02 -13.36 0.92
N GLY A 333 8.60 -13.28 -0.35
CA GLY A 333 9.49 -13.30 -1.51
C GLY A 333 10.44 -12.11 -1.62
N LEU A 334 10.11 -10.95 -1.03
CA LEU A 334 10.91 -9.74 -1.09
C LEU A 334 12.05 -9.69 -0.06
N PHE A 335 12.11 -10.64 0.87
CA PHE A 335 13.20 -10.69 1.84
C PHE A 335 14.56 -10.74 1.14
N ALA A 336 15.46 -9.86 1.58
CA ALA A 336 16.78 -9.72 0.99
C ALA A 336 17.61 -11.00 1.21
N THR A 337 18.33 -11.44 0.17
CA THR A 337 19.22 -12.62 0.25
C THR A 337 20.45 -12.38 1.14
N SER A 338 20.68 -11.14 1.57
CA SER A 338 21.66 -10.78 2.60
C SER A 338 21.22 -11.18 4.02
N ASN A 339 19.98 -11.63 4.21
CA ASN A 339 19.40 -12.04 5.50
C ASN A 339 19.39 -10.94 6.57
N ASN A 340 19.33 -9.68 6.15
CA ASN A 340 19.30 -8.52 7.05
C ASN A 340 17.88 -8.15 7.56
N LYS A 341 16.90 -9.04 7.35
CA LYS A 341 15.45 -8.85 7.65
C LYS A 341 14.74 -7.73 6.89
N ASN A 342 15.41 -7.06 5.95
CA ASN A 342 14.81 -6.04 5.13
C ASN A 342 14.33 -6.62 3.79
N ASN A 343 13.42 -5.90 3.15
CA ASN A 343 13.01 -6.16 1.77
C ASN A 343 14.03 -5.55 0.80
N ASP A 344 14.28 -6.21 -0.33
CA ASP A 344 15.12 -5.69 -1.42
C ASP A 344 14.42 -5.95 -2.76
N ILE A 345 14.35 -4.96 -3.65
CA ILE A 345 13.65 -5.08 -4.93
C ILE A 345 14.43 -5.90 -5.99
N LYS A 346 15.74 -6.05 -5.83
CA LYS A 346 16.63 -6.73 -6.79
C LYS A 346 17.17 -8.03 -6.21
N LYS A 347 17.79 -7.97 -5.03
CA LYS A 347 18.49 -9.09 -4.37
C LYS A 347 17.59 -9.75 -3.32
N ASN A 348 16.50 -10.33 -3.77
CA ASN A 348 15.54 -11.06 -2.92
C ASN A 348 15.40 -12.53 -3.32
N TYR A 349 14.78 -13.32 -2.44
CA TYR A 349 14.61 -14.76 -2.63
C TYR A 349 13.70 -15.10 -3.82
N GLU A 350 12.61 -14.36 -4.05
CA GLU A 350 11.74 -14.55 -5.23
C GLU A 350 12.55 -14.47 -6.53
N ASN A 351 13.35 -13.41 -6.69
CA ASN A 351 14.22 -13.20 -7.85
C ASN A 351 15.34 -14.24 -7.92
N ASP A 352 15.94 -14.64 -6.80
CA ASP A 352 17.02 -15.64 -6.79
C ASP A 352 16.53 -16.98 -7.34
N PHE A 353 15.38 -17.48 -6.85
CA PHE A 353 14.82 -18.75 -7.31
C PHE A 353 14.31 -18.70 -8.75
N ILE A 354 13.75 -17.57 -9.20
CA ILE A 354 13.31 -17.42 -10.59
C ILE A 354 14.52 -17.32 -11.53
N ASN A 355 15.49 -16.47 -11.22
CA ASN A 355 16.54 -16.09 -12.18
C ASN A 355 17.65 -17.14 -12.31
N ASN A 356 17.98 -17.85 -11.23
CA ASN A 356 19.21 -18.64 -11.16
C ASN A 356 18.97 -20.15 -11.27
N LYS A 357 17.72 -20.63 -11.24
CA LYS A 357 17.41 -22.07 -11.19
C LYS A 357 16.82 -22.62 -12.48
N GLU A 358 15.83 -21.96 -13.09
CA GLU A 358 15.20 -22.43 -14.34
C GLU A 358 15.05 -21.32 -15.38
N PHE A 359 15.96 -21.29 -16.35
CA PHE A 359 16.02 -20.25 -17.39
C PHE A 359 14.71 -20.12 -18.19
N GLN A 360 14.00 -21.23 -18.44
CA GLN A 360 12.71 -21.15 -19.13
C GLN A 360 11.66 -20.41 -18.30
N ILE A 361 11.60 -20.69 -16.99
CA ILE A 361 10.70 -20.00 -16.06
C ILE A 361 11.05 -18.51 -15.97
N LYS A 362 12.34 -18.17 -15.86
CA LYS A 362 12.81 -16.78 -15.90
C LYS A 362 12.24 -16.03 -17.11
N ASN A 363 12.44 -16.57 -18.31
CA ASN A 363 11.98 -15.91 -19.54
C ASN A 363 10.45 -15.77 -19.58
N ILE A 364 9.70 -16.77 -19.10
CA ILE A 364 8.24 -16.69 -19.03
C ILE A 364 7.82 -15.53 -18.12
N VAL A 365 8.42 -15.43 -16.93
CA VAL A 365 8.12 -14.36 -15.96
C VAL A 365 8.49 -12.99 -16.54
N GLU A 366 9.70 -12.81 -17.07
CA GLU A 366 10.15 -11.52 -17.63
C GLU A 366 9.29 -11.08 -18.82
N ASN A 367 8.98 -12.00 -19.74
CA ASN A 367 8.11 -11.69 -20.88
C ASN A 367 6.69 -11.33 -20.44
N PHE A 368 6.16 -12.02 -19.43
CA PHE A 368 4.82 -11.75 -18.90
C PHE A 368 4.76 -10.42 -18.17
N THR A 369 5.73 -10.11 -17.30
CA THR A 369 5.76 -8.82 -16.59
C THR A 369 5.98 -7.66 -17.55
N ASN A 370 6.87 -7.81 -18.55
CA ASN A 370 7.09 -6.79 -19.58
C ASN A 370 5.85 -6.59 -20.46
N TYR A 371 5.11 -7.66 -20.76
CA TYR A 371 3.84 -7.55 -21.48
C TYR A 371 2.83 -6.69 -20.71
N LEU A 372 2.75 -6.84 -19.39
CA LEU A 372 1.88 -6.05 -18.51
C LEU A 372 2.37 -4.60 -18.28
N GLU A 373 3.54 -4.20 -18.77
CA GLU A 373 3.93 -2.76 -18.80
C GLU A 373 3.19 -1.99 -19.92
N ASN A 374 2.56 -2.69 -20.87
CA ASN A 374 1.74 -2.05 -21.89
C ASN A 374 0.41 -1.58 -21.29
N SER A 375 0.16 -0.27 -21.30
CA SER A 375 -1.07 0.34 -20.78
C SER A 375 -2.30 0.18 -21.70
N ASN A 376 -2.11 -0.27 -22.93
CA ASN A 376 -3.16 -0.38 -23.96
C ASN A 376 -3.75 -1.80 -24.11
N LEU A 377 -3.62 -2.65 -23.10
CA LEU A 377 -4.19 -4.00 -23.13
C LEU A 377 -5.69 -3.97 -22.81
N THR A 378 -6.43 -4.93 -23.34
CA THR A 378 -7.78 -5.23 -22.85
C THR A 378 -7.75 -6.37 -21.83
N ILE A 379 -8.82 -6.51 -21.04
CA ILE A 379 -8.99 -7.65 -20.12
C ILE A 379 -8.89 -8.99 -20.87
N GLU A 380 -9.43 -9.07 -22.09
CA GLU A 380 -9.40 -10.28 -22.90
C GLU A 380 -7.98 -10.62 -23.39
N ASP A 381 -7.17 -9.60 -23.73
CA ASP A 381 -5.77 -9.80 -24.09
C ASP A 381 -4.98 -10.38 -22.90
N ILE A 382 -5.20 -9.82 -21.70
CA ILE A 382 -4.59 -10.31 -20.46
C ILE A 382 -5.04 -11.74 -20.16
N LYS A 383 -6.33 -12.06 -20.29
CA LYS A 383 -6.87 -13.41 -20.07
C LYS A 383 -6.20 -14.44 -20.98
N LYS A 384 -6.08 -14.15 -22.27
CA LYS A 384 -5.40 -15.02 -23.26
C LYS A 384 -3.92 -15.22 -22.90
N GLN A 385 -3.24 -14.13 -22.53
CA GLN A 385 -1.83 -14.20 -22.17
C GLN A 385 -1.61 -15.00 -20.88
N VAL A 386 -2.48 -14.82 -19.87
CA VAL A 386 -2.49 -15.61 -18.63
C VAL A 386 -2.68 -17.09 -18.91
N GLU A 387 -3.68 -17.46 -19.72
CA GLU A 387 -3.95 -18.87 -20.04
C GLU A 387 -2.74 -19.52 -20.73
N LYS A 388 -2.09 -18.79 -21.65
CA LYS A 388 -0.90 -19.26 -22.35
C LYS A 388 0.29 -19.43 -21.41
N GLU A 389 0.65 -18.40 -20.67
CA GLU A 389 1.89 -18.42 -19.88
C GLU A 389 1.77 -19.28 -18.62
N ALA A 390 0.58 -19.40 -18.01
CA ALA A 390 0.36 -20.33 -16.90
C ALA A 390 0.58 -21.80 -17.33
N LYS A 391 0.14 -22.19 -18.54
CA LYS A 391 0.42 -23.52 -19.11
C LYS A 391 1.92 -23.70 -19.40
N ASN A 392 2.57 -22.67 -19.92
CA ASN A 392 4.01 -22.72 -20.19
C ASN A 392 4.82 -22.87 -18.90
N LEU A 393 4.39 -22.21 -17.83
CA LEU A 393 5.04 -22.28 -16.52
C LEU A 393 5.02 -23.70 -15.95
N TRP A 394 3.86 -24.36 -15.98
CA TRP A 394 3.73 -25.76 -15.58
C TRP A 394 4.64 -26.69 -16.40
N LYS A 395 4.64 -26.53 -17.73
CA LYS A 395 5.49 -27.32 -18.63
C LYS A 395 6.98 -27.10 -18.38
N ALA A 396 7.40 -25.85 -18.18
CA ALA A 396 8.78 -25.50 -17.90
C ALA A 396 9.25 -26.09 -16.57
N ALA A 397 8.41 -26.06 -15.53
CA ALA A 397 8.71 -26.66 -14.22
C ALA A 397 8.91 -28.18 -14.32
N ILE A 398 8.02 -28.89 -15.02
CA ILE A 398 8.17 -30.33 -15.29
C ILE A 398 9.48 -30.58 -16.03
N ALA A 399 9.72 -29.86 -17.12
CA ALA A 399 10.90 -30.06 -17.96
C ALA A 399 12.20 -29.81 -17.19
N GLY A 400 12.24 -28.82 -16.30
CA GLY A 400 13.38 -28.54 -15.43
C GLY A 400 13.64 -29.67 -14.43
N VAL A 401 12.61 -30.09 -13.68
CA VAL A 401 12.72 -31.16 -12.69
C VAL A 401 13.12 -32.49 -13.34
N GLN A 402 12.50 -32.85 -14.47
CA GLN A 402 12.81 -34.08 -15.20
C GLN A 402 14.19 -34.06 -15.89
N LYS A 403 14.84 -32.89 -15.99
CA LYS A 403 16.23 -32.71 -16.46
C LYS A 403 17.20 -32.46 -15.30
N ASP A 404 16.99 -33.13 -14.17
CA ASP A 404 17.89 -33.15 -13.00
C ASP A 404 18.02 -31.84 -12.20
N LYS A 405 17.19 -30.81 -12.43
CA LYS A 405 17.22 -29.61 -11.56
C LYS A 405 16.54 -29.81 -10.22
N LEU A 406 15.57 -30.75 -10.17
CA LEU A 406 14.97 -31.31 -8.95
C LEU A 406 14.56 -30.27 -7.88
N ASP A 407 13.90 -29.19 -8.30
CA ASP A 407 13.53 -28.06 -7.46
C ASP A 407 12.13 -27.53 -7.82
N ASP A 408 11.27 -27.34 -6.82
CA ASP A 408 9.88 -26.85 -6.96
C ASP A 408 9.76 -25.33 -6.75
N ARG A 409 10.72 -24.71 -6.08
CA ARG A 409 10.72 -23.29 -5.71
C ARG A 409 10.63 -22.35 -6.91
N PRO A 410 11.27 -22.62 -8.07
CA PRO A 410 11.14 -21.74 -9.24
C PRO A 410 9.69 -21.59 -9.71
N LEU A 411 8.90 -22.67 -9.68
CA LEU A 411 7.48 -22.64 -10.03
C LEU A 411 6.69 -21.82 -9.00
N TYR A 412 6.89 -22.08 -7.71
CA TYR A 412 6.21 -21.39 -6.63
C TYR A 412 6.42 -19.87 -6.67
N TRP A 413 7.68 -19.42 -6.72
CA TRP A 413 8.01 -18.00 -6.72
C TRP A 413 7.59 -17.29 -8.01
N ALA A 414 7.72 -17.94 -9.17
CA ALA A 414 7.23 -17.39 -10.44
C ALA A 414 5.73 -17.14 -10.40
N ARG A 415 4.95 -18.06 -9.81
CA ARG A 415 3.50 -17.92 -9.65
C ARG A 415 3.14 -16.73 -8.78
N ASN A 416 3.83 -16.53 -7.66
CA ASN A 416 3.63 -15.37 -6.79
C ASN A 416 3.94 -14.07 -7.53
N LYS A 417 5.10 -13.98 -8.18
CA LYS A 417 5.52 -12.78 -8.93
C LYS A 417 4.57 -12.39 -10.05
N MET A 418 4.11 -13.37 -10.84
CA MET A 418 3.17 -13.13 -11.94
C MET A 418 1.79 -12.70 -11.42
N GLN A 419 1.32 -13.26 -10.30
CA GLN A 419 0.05 -12.83 -9.69
C GLN A 419 0.12 -11.42 -9.10
N VAL A 420 1.25 -11.03 -8.49
CA VAL A 420 1.46 -9.64 -8.05
C VAL A 420 1.40 -8.68 -9.24
N ALA A 421 2.03 -9.02 -10.36
CA ALA A 421 1.97 -8.20 -11.58
C ALA A 421 0.53 -8.04 -12.11
N LEU A 422 -0.28 -9.11 -12.09
CA LEU A 422 -1.70 -9.04 -12.44
C LEU A 422 -2.48 -8.12 -11.51
N LYS A 423 -2.32 -8.30 -10.19
CA LYS A 423 -3.03 -7.50 -9.18
C LYS A 423 -2.63 -6.02 -9.21
N ARG A 424 -1.44 -5.68 -9.70
CA ARG A 424 -0.98 -4.29 -9.83
C ARG A 424 -1.38 -3.64 -11.15
N TYR A 425 -1.95 -4.38 -12.10
CA TYR A 425 -2.34 -3.82 -13.38
C TYR A 425 -3.61 -2.95 -13.24
N TYR A 426 -3.55 -1.72 -13.74
CA TYR A 426 -4.51 -0.66 -13.40
C TYR A 426 -5.97 -0.97 -13.76
N LEU A 427 -6.22 -1.78 -14.80
CA LEU A 427 -7.58 -2.18 -15.19
C LEU A 427 -8.32 -2.93 -14.06
N PHE A 428 -7.59 -3.57 -13.16
CA PHE A 428 -8.16 -4.33 -12.05
C PHE A 428 -8.26 -3.53 -10.75
N LYS A 429 -8.01 -2.22 -10.76
CA LYS A 429 -8.10 -1.39 -9.53
C LYS A 429 -9.47 -1.49 -8.83
N ASN A 430 -10.53 -1.67 -9.60
CA ASN A 430 -11.88 -1.82 -9.05
C ASN A 430 -12.16 -3.24 -8.53
N ASP A 431 -11.36 -4.22 -8.92
CA ASP A 431 -11.48 -5.64 -8.55
C ASP A 431 -10.75 -5.96 -7.23
N ILE A 432 -10.15 -4.96 -6.59
CA ILE A 432 -9.28 -5.12 -5.42
C ILE A 432 -9.84 -4.32 -4.22
N ASP A 433 -9.79 -4.93 -3.05
CA ASP A 433 -9.83 -4.26 -1.74
C ASP A 433 -8.39 -3.96 -1.33
N PHE A 434 -7.93 -2.72 -1.57
CA PHE A 434 -6.55 -2.31 -1.34
C PHE A 434 -6.18 -2.22 0.14
N GLU A 435 -7.16 -2.01 1.03
CA GLU A 435 -6.90 -1.94 2.47
C GLU A 435 -6.56 -3.33 3.02
N LYS A 436 -7.22 -4.37 2.48
CA LYS A 436 -7.03 -5.75 2.92
C LYS A 436 -6.11 -6.57 2.02
N SER A 437 -5.68 -6.04 0.87
CA SER A 437 -4.96 -6.79 -0.17
C SER A 437 -5.72 -8.03 -0.65
N ILE A 438 -7.04 -7.90 -0.83
CA ILE A 438 -7.92 -9.01 -1.24
C ILE A 438 -8.50 -8.74 -2.62
N VAL A 439 -8.51 -9.76 -3.48
CA VAL A 439 -9.24 -9.73 -4.76
C VAL A 439 -10.72 -9.96 -4.49
N LYS A 440 -11.57 -9.06 -4.97
CA LYS A 440 -13.01 -9.10 -4.77
C LYS A 440 -13.61 -10.32 -5.47
N LYS A 441 -14.57 -10.95 -4.82
CA LYS A 441 -15.35 -12.05 -5.38
C LYS A 441 -16.17 -11.61 -6.59
N ASN A 442 -16.35 -12.51 -7.55
CA ASN A 442 -17.09 -12.32 -8.81
C ASN A 442 -16.55 -11.18 -9.68
N SER A 443 -15.24 -10.93 -9.62
CA SER A 443 -14.55 -9.90 -10.43
C SER A 443 -13.82 -10.52 -11.63
N ASN A 444 -13.46 -9.69 -12.62
CA ASN A 444 -12.68 -10.16 -13.77
C ASN A 444 -11.30 -10.66 -13.34
N LEU A 445 -10.65 -9.95 -12.40
CA LEU A 445 -9.37 -10.38 -11.83
C LEU A 445 -9.47 -11.73 -11.12
N GLU A 446 -10.55 -12.00 -10.37
CA GLU A 446 -10.73 -13.31 -9.73
C GLU A 446 -10.79 -14.43 -10.78
N GLU A 447 -11.56 -14.27 -11.85
CA GLU A 447 -11.65 -15.28 -12.92
C GLU A 447 -10.30 -15.54 -13.60
N ILE A 448 -9.54 -14.47 -13.85
CA ILE A 448 -8.20 -14.55 -14.44
C ILE A 448 -7.22 -15.26 -13.48
N ILE A 449 -7.26 -14.94 -12.18
CA ILE A 449 -6.44 -15.62 -11.18
C ILE A 449 -6.83 -17.10 -11.06
N ILE A 450 -8.13 -17.43 -11.05
CA ILE A 450 -8.59 -18.83 -11.06
C ILE A 450 -8.02 -19.56 -12.29
N THR A 451 -8.09 -18.95 -13.47
CA THR A 451 -7.51 -19.50 -14.70
C THR A 451 -6.01 -19.71 -14.56
N PHE A 452 -5.29 -18.74 -13.98
CA PHE A 452 -3.86 -18.85 -13.72
C PHE A 452 -3.54 -20.02 -12.77
N GLU A 453 -4.24 -20.13 -11.65
CA GLU A 453 -4.07 -21.23 -10.67
C GLU A 453 -4.37 -22.59 -11.33
N GLU A 454 -5.50 -22.72 -12.04
CA GLU A 454 -5.91 -23.96 -12.69
C GLU A 454 -4.89 -24.49 -13.70
N LYS A 455 -4.28 -23.59 -14.49
CA LYS A 455 -3.32 -23.95 -15.53
C LYS A 455 -1.89 -24.12 -15.00
N SER A 456 -1.48 -23.30 -14.04
CA SER A 456 -0.12 -23.35 -13.47
C SER A 456 0.08 -24.47 -12.43
N ARG A 457 -1.02 -24.98 -11.84
CA ARG A 457 -1.03 -26.10 -10.89
C ARG A 457 -1.53 -27.42 -11.48
N ASN A 458 -1.91 -27.41 -12.76
CA ASN A 458 -2.42 -28.54 -13.54
C ASN A 458 -3.80 -29.08 -13.15
N TYR A 459 -4.64 -28.31 -12.46
CA TYR A 459 -5.99 -28.75 -12.08
C TYR A 459 -6.86 -29.12 -13.27
N THR A 460 -6.75 -28.37 -14.37
CA THR A 460 -7.51 -28.63 -15.61
C THR A 460 -6.66 -29.24 -16.71
N GLY A 461 -5.46 -29.72 -16.40
CA GLY A 461 -4.55 -30.37 -17.36
C GLY A 461 -4.42 -31.88 -17.17
N ILE A 462 -5.03 -32.46 -16.13
CA ILE A 462 -5.13 -33.92 -15.94
C ILE A 462 -5.96 -34.52 -17.08
N ASP A 463 -5.37 -35.43 -17.85
CA ASP A 463 -6.06 -36.07 -18.98
C ASP A 463 -5.70 -37.55 -19.09
N PHE A 464 -6.50 -38.40 -18.45
CA PHE A 464 -6.33 -39.85 -18.49
C PHE A 464 -6.80 -40.51 -19.80
N SER A 465 -7.38 -39.77 -20.75
CA SER A 465 -7.70 -40.31 -22.07
C SER A 465 -6.44 -40.63 -22.89
N LYS A 466 -5.32 -40.00 -22.53
CA LYS A 466 -3.98 -40.23 -23.10
C LYS A 466 -3.26 -41.45 -22.52
N ALA A 467 -3.83 -42.12 -21.53
CA ALA A 467 -3.22 -43.30 -20.93
C ALA A 467 -3.03 -44.42 -21.97
N PRO A 468 -1.84 -45.03 -22.09
CA PRO A 468 -1.65 -46.19 -22.94
C PRO A 468 -2.63 -47.31 -22.59
N LYS A 469 -3.05 -48.08 -23.60
CA LYS A 469 -4.03 -49.15 -23.40
C LYS A 469 -3.51 -50.17 -22.38
N GLY A 470 -4.30 -50.43 -21.34
CA GLY A 470 -3.98 -51.40 -20.29
C GLY A 470 -3.12 -50.88 -19.14
N THR A 471 -2.69 -49.60 -19.15
CA THR A 471 -2.00 -49.01 -18.00
C THR A 471 -2.99 -48.49 -16.97
N LYS A 472 -2.68 -48.62 -15.68
CA LYS A 472 -3.48 -48.01 -14.61
C LYS A 472 -3.32 -46.49 -14.60
N LYS A 473 -4.39 -45.77 -14.34
CA LYS A 473 -4.46 -44.30 -14.30
C LYS A 473 -4.31 -43.80 -12.88
N ILE A 474 -3.25 -43.05 -12.59
CA ILE A 474 -2.88 -42.69 -11.23
C ILE A 474 -2.85 -41.17 -11.11
N LEU A 475 -3.60 -40.63 -10.14
CA LEU A 475 -3.54 -39.22 -9.78
C LEU A 475 -2.64 -39.05 -8.56
N ILE A 476 -1.64 -38.17 -8.64
CA ILE A 476 -0.77 -37.82 -7.52
C ILE A 476 -0.86 -36.31 -7.22
N THR A 477 -0.98 -35.95 -5.94
CA THR A 477 -0.90 -34.55 -5.53
C THR A 477 0.38 -34.29 -4.73
N GLY A 478 0.98 -33.13 -4.93
CA GLY A 478 2.03 -32.56 -4.07
C GLY A 478 1.61 -31.19 -3.53
N PHE A 479 2.44 -30.59 -2.68
CA PHE A 479 2.18 -29.27 -2.09
C PHE A 479 3.23 -28.22 -2.45
N ASP A 480 2.84 -26.95 -2.38
CA ASP A 480 3.77 -25.81 -2.45
C ASP A 480 4.74 -25.77 -1.24
N PRO A 481 5.90 -25.09 -1.37
CA PRO A 481 6.71 -24.66 -0.24
C PRO A 481 5.92 -23.90 0.84
N PHE A 482 6.28 -24.12 2.12
CA PHE A 482 5.65 -23.48 3.28
C PHE A 482 6.64 -23.38 4.46
N ILE A 483 6.27 -22.64 5.52
CA ILE A 483 7.15 -22.27 6.66
C ILE A 483 8.39 -21.50 6.20
N LEU A 484 8.16 -20.45 5.40
CA LEU A 484 9.21 -19.69 4.70
C LEU A 484 9.68 -18.45 5.47
N ASN A 485 8.84 -17.86 6.32
CA ASN A 485 9.16 -16.58 6.96
C ASN A 485 10.03 -16.76 8.20
N GLU A 486 11.35 -16.73 8.01
CA GLU A 486 12.34 -16.97 9.06
C GLU A 486 12.72 -15.73 9.89
N PHE A 487 12.26 -14.53 9.51
CA PHE A 487 12.79 -13.29 10.05
C PHE A 487 11.85 -12.56 11.00
N ASN A 488 10.56 -12.53 10.64
CA ASN A 488 9.63 -11.52 11.11
C ASN A 488 8.34 -12.12 11.70
N ASN A 489 8.04 -13.41 11.47
CA ASN A 489 6.84 -14.06 11.99
C ASN A 489 7.11 -14.90 13.24
N LYS A 490 6.74 -14.38 14.42
CA LYS A 490 6.83 -15.12 15.69
C LYS A 490 5.84 -16.27 15.79
N GLU A 491 4.73 -16.25 15.04
CA GLU A 491 3.70 -17.30 15.10
C GLU A 491 4.20 -18.64 14.54
N ILE A 492 5.26 -18.63 13.72
CA ILE A 492 5.83 -19.85 13.13
C ILE A 492 7.27 -20.15 13.57
N GLU A 493 7.84 -19.37 14.48
CA GLU A 493 9.25 -19.49 14.89
C GLU A 493 9.58 -20.87 15.47
N GLU A 494 8.64 -21.47 16.20
CA GLU A 494 8.78 -22.81 16.78
C GLU A 494 8.83 -23.95 15.73
N TYR A 495 8.36 -23.69 14.51
CA TYR A 495 8.35 -24.68 13.41
C TYR A 495 9.59 -24.61 12.52
N SER A 496 10.65 -23.95 13.01
CA SER A 496 11.96 -23.88 12.33
C SER A 496 11.88 -23.38 10.88
N PRO A 497 11.39 -22.14 10.66
CA PRO A 497 11.24 -21.57 9.33
C PRO A 497 12.55 -21.50 8.56
N ASN A 498 12.44 -21.66 7.24
CA ASN A 498 13.55 -21.59 6.31
C ASN A 498 13.06 -21.00 4.99
N ILE A 499 13.50 -19.79 4.65
CA ILE A 499 13.11 -19.12 3.39
C ILE A 499 13.57 -19.88 2.13
N LYS A 500 14.54 -20.79 2.29
CA LYS A 500 15.06 -21.66 1.23
C LYS A 500 14.34 -23.01 1.19
N GLN A 501 13.29 -23.23 1.99
CA GLN A 501 12.61 -24.52 2.04
C GLN A 501 11.94 -24.84 0.70
N SER A 502 12.24 -26.02 0.17
CA SER A 502 11.47 -26.71 -0.87
C SER A 502 10.36 -27.53 -0.21
N ASN A 503 9.35 -27.93 -0.96
CA ASN A 503 8.47 -29.01 -0.58
C ASN A 503 8.76 -30.25 -1.44
N PRO A 504 9.40 -31.29 -0.88
CA PRO A 504 9.73 -32.51 -1.64
C PRO A 504 8.53 -33.15 -2.34
N SER A 505 7.31 -32.98 -1.82
CA SER A 505 6.10 -33.50 -2.47
C SER A 505 5.77 -32.77 -3.78
N GLY A 506 6.05 -31.45 -3.86
CA GLY A 506 5.96 -30.67 -5.09
C GLY A 506 6.97 -31.13 -6.13
N VAL A 507 8.20 -31.42 -5.72
CA VAL A 507 9.23 -31.96 -6.61
C VAL A 507 8.82 -33.34 -7.15
N VAL A 508 8.27 -34.21 -6.30
CA VAL A 508 7.75 -35.53 -6.70
C VAL A 508 6.61 -35.40 -7.71
N ALA A 509 5.67 -34.48 -7.49
CA ALA A 509 4.59 -34.23 -8.43
C ALA A 509 5.12 -33.81 -9.81
N LEU A 510 6.10 -32.91 -9.86
CA LEU A 510 6.73 -32.47 -11.12
C LEU A 510 7.54 -33.59 -11.79
N ALA A 511 8.28 -34.38 -11.00
CA ALA A 511 9.11 -35.47 -11.51
C ALA A 511 8.29 -36.61 -12.12
N LEU A 512 7.12 -36.92 -11.55
CA LEU A 512 6.29 -38.06 -11.96
C LEU A 512 5.21 -37.71 -12.98
N ASN A 513 4.98 -36.44 -13.29
CA ASN A 513 3.94 -36.06 -14.24
C ASN A 513 4.18 -36.66 -15.63
N GLY A 514 3.17 -37.37 -16.16
CA GLY A 514 3.23 -38.04 -17.45
C GLY A 514 4.05 -39.32 -17.47
N ASN A 515 4.51 -39.82 -16.31
CA ASN A 515 5.28 -41.06 -16.26
C ASN A 515 4.43 -42.27 -16.70
N THR A 516 5.03 -43.14 -17.50
CA THR A 516 4.44 -44.41 -17.99
C THR A 516 5.27 -45.64 -17.61
N GLU A 517 6.40 -45.46 -16.93
CA GLU A 517 7.41 -46.50 -16.72
C GLU A 517 7.21 -47.28 -15.41
N LEU A 518 6.42 -46.74 -14.47
CA LEU A 518 6.16 -47.39 -13.17
C LEU A 518 5.05 -48.44 -13.22
N GLY A 519 4.53 -48.79 -14.41
CA GLY A 519 3.39 -49.70 -14.58
C GLY A 519 2.02 -49.00 -14.55
N GLY A 520 2.01 -47.67 -14.60
CA GLY A 520 0.81 -46.84 -14.68
C GLY A 520 1.08 -45.52 -15.39
N TYR A 521 0.03 -44.86 -15.88
CA TYR A 521 0.05 -43.51 -16.41
C TYR A 521 -0.25 -42.52 -15.29
N ILE A 522 0.77 -41.76 -14.89
CA ILE A 522 0.70 -40.82 -13.78
C ILE A 522 0.37 -39.42 -14.30
N GLN A 523 -0.62 -38.77 -13.69
CA GLN A 523 -0.90 -37.35 -13.84
C GLN A 523 -0.82 -36.69 -12.47
N THR A 524 -0.30 -35.47 -12.41
CA THR A 524 -0.07 -34.80 -11.12
C THR A 524 -0.62 -33.38 -11.06
N MET A 525 -0.88 -32.90 -9.86
CA MET A 525 -1.21 -31.50 -9.59
C MET A 525 -0.54 -31.03 -8.31
N ILE A 526 -0.38 -29.71 -8.16
CA ILE A 526 0.18 -29.08 -6.95
C ILE A 526 -0.92 -28.35 -6.19
N VAL A 527 -1.00 -28.61 -4.89
CA VAL A 527 -1.97 -28.05 -3.96
C VAL A 527 -1.31 -26.94 -3.12
N PRO A 528 -1.92 -25.75 -2.99
CA PRO A 528 -1.40 -24.71 -2.10
C PRO A 528 -1.47 -25.12 -0.64
N VAL A 529 -0.53 -24.63 0.16
CA VAL A 529 -0.62 -24.67 1.62
C VAL A 529 -1.41 -23.44 2.10
N ARG A 530 -2.71 -23.41 1.77
CA ARG A 530 -3.63 -22.30 2.09
C ARG A 530 -5.02 -22.84 2.43
N TYR A 531 -5.55 -22.53 3.61
CA TYR A 531 -6.87 -22.99 4.04
C TYR A 531 -7.99 -22.45 3.15
N THR A 532 -7.85 -21.21 2.67
CA THR A 532 -8.85 -20.58 1.81
C THR A 532 -9.11 -21.35 0.51
N ASP A 533 -8.10 -22.05 -0.02
CA ASP A 533 -8.27 -22.89 -1.20
C ASP A 533 -9.03 -24.19 -0.88
N PHE A 534 -9.00 -24.64 0.37
CA PHE A 534 -9.71 -25.83 0.83
C PHE A 534 -11.16 -25.55 1.21
N ASP A 535 -11.47 -24.34 1.70
CA ASP A 535 -12.80 -24.02 2.23
C ASP A 535 -13.46 -22.74 1.70
N SER A 536 -12.84 -22.08 0.74
CA SER A 536 -13.30 -20.86 0.09
C SER A 536 -13.49 -19.65 1.02
N SER A 537 -13.03 -19.72 2.28
CA SER A 537 -13.19 -18.64 3.27
C SER A 537 -11.99 -17.70 3.30
N GLN A 538 -12.25 -16.40 3.18
CA GLN A 538 -11.26 -15.34 3.40
C GLN A 538 -11.17 -14.89 4.86
N ASP A 539 -11.93 -15.52 5.77
CA ASP A 539 -11.76 -15.27 7.20
C ASP A 539 -10.49 -15.97 7.69
N ARG A 540 -9.70 -15.22 8.49
CA ARG A 540 -8.41 -15.69 8.99
C ARG A 540 -8.53 -16.91 9.88
N LYS A 541 -9.62 -17.09 10.63
CA LYS A 541 -9.77 -18.10 11.68
C LYS A 541 -10.91 -19.09 11.41
N ASN A 542 -11.83 -18.75 10.51
CA ASN A 542 -13.06 -19.49 10.28
C ASN A 542 -13.19 -19.92 8.82
N GLY A 543 -13.78 -21.09 8.56
CA GLY A 543 -14.04 -21.61 7.22
C GLY A 543 -14.26 -23.12 7.30
N GLN A 544 -15.26 -23.65 6.58
CA GLN A 544 -15.60 -25.09 6.57
C GLN A 544 -16.26 -25.52 5.23
N GLY A 545 -16.11 -24.73 4.17
CA GLY A 545 -16.74 -24.99 2.87
C GLY A 545 -16.03 -26.03 2.01
N GLU A 546 -16.56 -26.19 0.80
CA GLU A 546 -15.90 -26.90 -0.29
C GLU A 546 -14.80 -26.02 -0.92
N GLY A 547 -13.82 -26.66 -1.54
CA GLY A 547 -12.70 -26.00 -2.18
C GLY A 547 -12.15 -26.77 -3.38
N ILE A 548 -10.86 -26.63 -3.61
CA ILE A 548 -10.18 -27.21 -4.77
C ILE A 548 -10.25 -28.74 -4.83
N ILE A 549 -10.39 -29.42 -3.69
CA ILE A 549 -10.47 -30.89 -3.64
C ILE A 549 -11.82 -31.35 -4.22
N GLU A 550 -12.92 -30.78 -3.74
CA GLU A 550 -14.25 -31.07 -4.24
C GLU A 550 -14.43 -30.59 -5.69
N LYS A 551 -13.80 -29.46 -6.06
CA LYS A 551 -13.89 -28.93 -7.43
C LYS A 551 -13.12 -29.78 -8.45
N TYR A 552 -11.88 -30.17 -8.16
CA TYR A 552 -10.99 -30.75 -9.17
C TYR A 552 -10.66 -32.24 -8.96
N ILE A 553 -10.81 -32.80 -7.76
CA ILE A 553 -10.55 -34.23 -7.53
C ILE A 553 -11.83 -35.06 -7.61
N LYS A 554 -12.96 -34.54 -7.08
CA LYS A 554 -14.26 -35.22 -7.12
C LYS A 554 -14.63 -35.76 -8.51
N PRO A 555 -14.45 -35.05 -9.64
CA PRO A 555 -14.84 -35.58 -10.95
C PRO A 555 -14.16 -36.92 -11.32
N PHE A 556 -12.91 -37.12 -10.89
CA PHE A 556 -12.17 -38.37 -11.12
C PHE A 556 -12.68 -39.52 -10.22
N ILE A 557 -13.15 -39.19 -9.01
CA ILE A 557 -13.74 -40.16 -8.08
C ILE A 557 -15.19 -40.48 -8.46
N GLU A 558 -15.94 -39.52 -8.99
CA GLU A 558 -17.36 -39.71 -9.32
C GLU A 558 -17.52 -40.62 -10.56
N LYS A 559 -16.68 -40.43 -11.57
CA LYS A 559 -16.73 -41.20 -12.82
C LYS A 559 -15.97 -42.53 -12.71
N LYS A 560 -16.70 -43.64 -12.68
CA LYS A 560 -16.13 -45.00 -12.56
C LYS A 560 -15.17 -45.34 -13.71
N GLY A 561 -13.95 -45.75 -13.34
CA GLY A 561 -12.88 -46.08 -14.29
C GLY A 561 -12.14 -44.88 -14.88
N GLU A 562 -12.43 -43.66 -14.41
CA GLU A 562 -11.67 -42.47 -14.80
C GLU A 562 -10.29 -42.44 -14.16
N VAL A 563 -10.15 -42.89 -12.92
CA VAL A 563 -8.88 -43.06 -12.21
C VAL A 563 -8.86 -44.41 -11.48
N ASP A 564 -7.69 -45.04 -11.39
CA ASP A 564 -7.50 -46.33 -10.73
C ASP A 564 -6.90 -46.20 -9.33
N MET A 565 -6.24 -45.08 -9.01
CA MET A 565 -5.68 -44.79 -7.69
C MET A 565 -5.42 -43.29 -7.51
N ILE A 566 -5.62 -42.78 -6.29
CA ILE A 566 -5.28 -41.41 -5.91
C ILE A 566 -4.31 -41.44 -4.72
N ILE A 567 -3.11 -40.90 -4.89
CA ILE A 567 -2.10 -40.80 -3.84
C ILE A 567 -1.87 -39.32 -3.53
N THR A 568 -2.22 -38.90 -2.33
CA THR A 568 -1.89 -37.56 -1.85
C THR A 568 -0.53 -37.63 -1.14
N ILE A 569 0.40 -36.73 -1.45
CA ILE A 569 1.76 -36.75 -0.91
C ILE A 569 2.06 -35.43 -0.21
N SER A 570 2.62 -35.50 1.00
CA SER A 570 3.05 -34.33 1.77
C SER A 570 4.37 -34.59 2.47
N GLN A 571 5.14 -33.53 2.74
CA GLN A 571 6.32 -33.64 3.60
C GLN A 571 5.95 -33.67 5.08
N ALA A 572 6.70 -34.42 5.89
CA ALA A 572 6.64 -34.39 7.35
C ALA A 572 8.03 -34.61 7.98
N ASP A 573 8.16 -34.26 9.26
CA ASP A 573 9.32 -34.60 10.11
C ASP A 573 9.28 -36.09 10.54
N ALA A 574 8.90 -36.97 9.61
CA ALA A 574 8.75 -38.40 9.80
C ALA A 574 9.47 -39.17 8.69
N GLU A 575 9.59 -40.49 8.85
CA GLU A 575 10.00 -41.37 7.76
C GLU A 575 8.94 -41.46 6.64
N TYR A 576 9.17 -42.33 5.66
CA TYR A 576 8.25 -42.58 4.56
C TYR A 576 7.07 -43.41 5.04
N ASN A 577 5.91 -42.77 5.27
CA ASN A 577 4.76 -43.39 5.92
C ASN A 577 3.49 -43.33 5.09
N ILE A 578 2.81 -44.46 4.95
CA ILE A 578 1.41 -44.50 4.53
C ILE A 578 0.55 -44.28 5.78
N ASP A 579 -0.25 -43.21 5.78
CA ASP A 579 -1.13 -42.92 6.90
C ASP A 579 -2.31 -43.90 6.91
N VAL A 580 -2.54 -44.55 8.06
CA VAL A 580 -3.57 -45.57 8.20
C VAL A 580 -4.97 -44.96 8.07
N PHE A 581 -5.18 -43.74 8.54
CA PHE A 581 -6.46 -43.03 8.45
C PHE A 581 -6.31 -41.52 8.50
N ALA A 582 -7.33 -40.81 8.04
CA ALA A 582 -7.47 -39.37 8.16
C ALA A 582 -8.52 -39.02 9.23
N THR A 583 -8.41 -37.84 9.84
CA THR A 583 -9.41 -37.29 10.76
C THR A 583 -10.11 -36.06 10.18
N ALA A 584 -11.37 -35.84 10.53
CA ALA A 584 -12.14 -34.65 10.16
C ALA A 584 -11.61 -33.36 10.81
N THR A 585 -10.86 -33.50 11.91
CA THR A 585 -10.44 -32.39 12.78
C THR A 585 -9.32 -31.56 12.15
N ARG A 586 -9.45 -30.24 12.30
CA ARG A 586 -8.43 -29.24 12.03
C ARG A 586 -7.74 -28.80 13.31
N GLY A 587 -6.44 -28.59 13.18
CA GLY A 587 -5.57 -27.89 14.10
C GLY A 587 -4.38 -27.38 13.29
N GLY A 588 -3.18 -27.53 13.84
CA GLY A 588 -1.94 -27.09 13.21
C GLY A 588 -1.67 -25.60 13.41
N PHE A 589 -0.99 -24.99 12.45
CA PHE A 589 -0.45 -23.64 12.55
C PHE A 589 -0.78 -22.83 11.28
N ASN A 590 -0.18 -21.64 11.18
CA ASN A 590 -0.42 -20.69 10.11
C ASN A 590 -0.05 -21.22 8.71
N ASP A 591 -0.91 -20.96 7.74
CA ASP A 591 -0.71 -21.28 6.32
C ASP A 591 0.13 -20.23 5.58
N ASN A 592 0.30 -20.38 4.26
CA ASN A 592 1.08 -19.45 3.43
C ASN A 592 0.49 -18.04 3.35
N MET A 593 -0.76 -17.82 3.75
CA MET A 593 -1.41 -16.52 3.87
C MET A 593 -1.42 -16.00 5.32
N ASN A 594 -0.74 -16.70 6.23
CA ASN A 594 -0.75 -16.48 7.67
C ASN A 594 -2.14 -16.67 8.32
N PHE A 595 -2.98 -17.52 7.72
CA PHE A 595 -4.30 -17.88 8.23
C PHE A 595 -4.22 -19.15 9.09
N ILE A 596 -5.14 -19.25 10.04
CA ILE A 596 -5.32 -20.45 10.87
C ILE A 596 -6.77 -20.93 10.73
N ARG A 597 -7.10 -22.04 11.37
CA ARG A 597 -8.50 -22.41 11.60
C ARG A 597 -8.73 -22.62 13.08
N GLU A 598 -9.98 -22.47 13.50
CA GLU A 598 -10.38 -22.76 14.87
C GLU A 598 -9.91 -24.19 15.26
N ASP A 599 -9.16 -24.27 16.35
CA ASP A 599 -8.55 -25.49 16.82
C ASP A 599 -9.63 -26.49 17.26
N GLY A 600 -9.57 -27.72 16.74
CA GLY A 600 -10.61 -28.74 16.94
C GLY A 600 -11.83 -28.61 16.03
N SER A 601 -11.88 -27.61 15.13
CA SER A 601 -12.97 -27.49 14.15
C SER A 601 -12.93 -28.60 13.10
N LYS A 602 -14.01 -28.84 12.36
CA LYS A 602 -14.03 -29.80 11.26
C LYS A 602 -13.58 -29.15 9.96
N ALA A 603 -12.86 -29.90 9.13
CA ALA A 603 -12.45 -29.47 7.79
C ALA A 603 -13.64 -29.16 6.88
N ILE A 604 -14.63 -30.06 6.88
CA ILE A 604 -15.84 -29.96 6.08
C ILE A 604 -17.01 -30.57 6.87
N PRO A 605 -18.23 -30.01 6.84
CA PRO A 605 -19.35 -30.50 7.64
C PRO A 605 -19.79 -31.91 7.23
N GLY A 606 -20.27 -32.68 8.22
CA GLY A 606 -20.78 -34.05 8.05
C GLY A 606 -19.72 -35.09 7.68
N GLY A 607 -20.14 -36.35 7.54
CA GLY A 607 -19.24 -37.49 7.29
C GLY A 607 -18.73 -38.15 8.58
N ALA A 608 -17.97 -39.24 8.42
CA ALA A 608 -17.33 -39.94 9.54
C ALA A 608 -16.21 -39.11 10.16
N GLU A 609 -15.95 -39.27 11.46
CA GLU A 609 -14.85 -38.57 12.15
C GLU A 609 -13.48 -39.04 11.67
N THR A 610 -13.38 -40.31 11.30
CA THR A 610 -12.14 -40.92 10.81
C THR A 610 -12.43 -41.76 9.57
N ILE A 611 -11.48 -41.80 8.63
CA ILE A 611 -11.62 -42.54 7.37
C ILE A 611 -10.31 -43.25 7.03
N LYS A 612 -10.38 -44.58 6.83
CA LYS A 612 -9.21 -45.43 6.54
C LYS A 612 -8.67 -45.22 5.13
N THR A 613 -7.35 -45.36 4.99
CA THR A 613 -6.70 -45.54 3.70
C THR A 613 -7.17 -46.83 3.02
N THR A 614 -7.18 -46.81 1.70
CA THR A 614 -7.42 -47.97 0.82
C THR A 614 -6.26 -48.20 -0.12
N LEU A 615 -5.13 -47.52 0.10
CA LEU A 615 -3.92 -47.77 -0.66
C LEU A 615 -3.46 -49.23 -0.46
N PRO A 616 -2.89 -49.86 -1.50
CA PRO A 616 -2.45 -51.25 -1.41
C PRO A 616 -1.41 -51.45 -0.32
N LYS A 617 -1.54 -52.53 0.45
CA LYS A 617 -0.58 -52.91 1.51
C LYS A 617 0.86 -53.06 1.02
N LYS A 618 1.03 -53.36 -0.27
CA LYS A 618 2.33 -53.56 -0.92
C LYS A 618 3.13 -52.27 -1.06
N MET A 619 2.50 -51.11 -0.87
CA MET A 619 3.24 -49.84 -0.76
C MET A 619 4.20 -49.84 0.43
N VAL A 620 3.91 -50.60 1.48
CA VAL A 620 4.78 -50.74 2.64
C VAL A 620 5.79 -51.85 2.39
N ASP A 621 7.05 -51.46 2.26
CA ASP A 621 8.23 -52.32 2.13
C ASP A 621 9.33 -51.81 3.07
N SER A 622 9.66 -52.61 4.08
CA SER A 622 10.68 -52.29 5.07
C SER A 622 12.08 -52.17 4.47
N LYS A 623 12.35 -52.79 3.31
CA LYS A 623 13.63 -52.65 2.59
C LYS A 623 13.80 -51.24 1.99
N LEU A 624 12.69 -50.57 1.70
CA LEU A 624 12.67 -49.19 1.22
C LEU A 624 12.54 -48.18 2.37
N GLY A 625 12.43 -48.64 3.62
CA GLY A 625 12.15 -47.78 4.78
C GLY A 625 10.75 -47.17 4.75
N THR A 626 9.80 -47.85 4.10
CA THR A 626 8.40 -47.40 4.00
C THR A 626 7.54 -48.17 4.99
N ASN A 627 6.74 -47.45 5.78
CA ASN A 627 6.00 -48.01 6.92
C ASN A 627 4.53 -47.54 6.92
N TYR A 628 3.73 -48.12 7.82
CA TYR A 628 2.44 -47.55 8.20
C TYR A 628 2.62 -46.60 9.38
N ASN A 629 1.96 -45.44 9.34
CA ASN A 629 1.76 -44.62 10.51
C ASN A 629 0.31 -44.72 10.98
N GLY A 630 0.14 -45.25 12.19
CA GLY A 630 -1.15 -45.39 12.86
C GLY A 630 -1.26 -44.56 14.14
N ARG A 631 -0.28 -43.68 14.43
CA ARG A 631 -0.26 -42.87 15.65
C ARG A 631 -1.41 -41.87 15.66
N TYR A 632 -2.06 -41.72 16.81
CA TYR A 632 -3.08 -40.68 17.01
C TYR A 632 -3.22 -40.24 18.47
N PHE A 633 -3.84 -39.06 18.63
CA PHE A 633 -4.20 -38.48 19.93
C PHE A 633 -5.68 -38.11 19.93
N ILE A 634 -6.39 -38.56 20.96
CA ILE A 634 -7.84 -38.36 21.06
C ILE A 634 -8.16 -36.89 21.33
N THR A 635 -7.50 -36.29 22.33
CA THR A 635 -7.71 -34.91 22.72
C THR A 635 -6.45 -34.07 22.51
N LYS A 636 -6.62 -32.73 22.49
CA LYS A 636 -5.50 -31.80 22.53
C LYS A 636 -4.61 -32.01 23.76
N LYS A 637 -5.22 -32.32 24.90
CA LYS A 637 -4.47 -32.58 26.14
C LYS A 637 -3.56 -33.81 25.98
N ASP A 638 -4.04 -34.87 25.33
CA ASP A 638 -3.24 -36.07 25.06
C ASP A 638 -2.01 -35.74 24.20
N PHE A 639 -2.20 -34.91 23.18
CA PHE A 639 -1.11 -34.39 22.33
C PHE A 639 -0.13 -33.53 23.15
N ASP A 640 -0.63 -32.53 23.89
CA ASP A 640 0.22 -31.61 24.67
C ASP A 640 1.02 -32.36 25.76
N ASP A 641 0.41 -33.35 26.42
CA ASP A 641 1.06 -34.16 27.46
C ASP A 641 2.17 -35.04 26.86
N TYR A 642 1.95 -35.61 25.67
CA TYR A 642 2.98 -36.36 24.94
C TYR A 642 4.22 -35.50 24.67
N TYR A 643 4.05 -34.28 24.15
CA TYR A 643 5.16 -33.37 23.89
C TYR A 643 5.77 -32.75 25.16
N LYS A 644 5.13 -32.93 26.33
CA LYS A 644 5.72 -32.66 27.65
C LYS A 644 6.39 -33.89 28.28
N GLY A 645 6.42 -35.02 27.57
CA GLY A 645 7.11 -36.25 27.97
C GLY A 645 6.22 -37.36 28.56
N ASP A 646 4.89 -37.18 28.61
CA ASP A 646 3.97 -38.25 28.98
C ASP A 646 3.58 -39.10 27.76
N TYR A 647 4.45 -40.04 27.43
CA TYR A 647 4.26 -40.96 26.30
C TYR A 647 3.11 -41.96 26.49
N SER A 648 2.44 -42.00 27.65
CA SER A 648 1.28 -42.90 27.89
C SER A 648 0.03 -42.50 27.09
N LYS A 649 0.06 -41.33 26.45
CA LYS A 649 -1.01 -40.75 25.64
C LYS A 649 -0.90 -41.01 24.13
N ASP A 650 0.14 -41.73 23.71
CA ASP A 650 0.36 -42.18 22.33
C ASP A 650 -0.51 -43.41 22.05
N PHE A 651 -1.50 -43.28 21.17
CA PHE A 651 -2.30 -44.42 20.69
C PHE A 651 -1.83 -44.83 19.30
N PHE A 652 -1.85 -46.14 19.02
CA PHE A 652 -1.45 -46.69 17.73
C PHE A 652 -2.53 -47.62 17.17
N LEU A 653 -2.78 -47.51 15.86
CA LEU A 653 -3.73 -48.34 15.13
C LEU A 653 -3.01 -49.10 13.99
N ASP A 654 -3.09 -50.43 13.95
CA ASP A 654 -2.68 -51.18 12.76
C ASP A 654 -3.69 -50.97 11.61
N ILE A 655 -3.23 -51.12 10.37
CA ILE A 655 -4.09 -51.03 9.19
C ILE A 655 -5.31 -51.99 9.24
N ASN A 656 -5.17 -53.10 9.97
CA ASN A 656 -6.22 -54.10 10.11
C ASN A 656 -7.23 -53.81 11.24
N ASP A 657 -6.91 -52.92 12.17
CA ASP A 657 -7.75 -52.69 13.36
C ASP A 657 -8.94 -51.78 13.08
N ASP A 658 -10.08 -51.98 13.73
CA ASP A 658 -11.26 -51.14 13.54
C ASP A 658 -11.00 -49.66 13.91
N LEU A 659 -11.59 -48.74 13.14
CA LEU A 659 -11.44 -47.31 13.39
C LEU A 659 -12.14 -46.88 14.69
N PRO A 660 -11.55 -45.93 15.44
CA PRO A 660 -12.25 -45.32 16.56
C PRO A 660 -13.46 -44.52 16.06
N GLN A 661 -14.65 -44.80 16.62
CA GLN A 661 -15.89 -44.07 16.34
C GLN A 661 -16.04 -42.82 17.24
N LEU A 662 -14.97 -42.04 17.33
CA LEU A 662 -14.93 -40.82 18.13
C LEU A 662 -14.09 -39.75 17.42
N SER A 663 -14.27 -38.50 17.84
CA SER A 663 -13.51 -37.36 17.32
C SER A 663 -12.03 -37.51 17.70
N ILE A 664 -11.14 -37.59 16.71
CA ILE A 664 -9.68 -37.68 16.91
C ILE A 664 -9.08 -36.31 16.67
N TYR A 665 -8.42 -35.74 17.68
CA TYR A 665 -7.81 -34.41 17.60
C TYR A 665 -6.61 -34.38 16.63
N TYR A 666 -5.75 -35.39 16.66
CA TYR A 666 -4.55 -35.47 15.83
C TYR A 666 -4.39 -36.91 15.32
N GLY A 667 -4.47 -37.10 14.00
CA GLY A 667 -4.34 -38.41 13.37
C GLY A 667 -2.91 -38.70 12.90
N PRO A 668 -2.70 -39.81 12.16
CA PRO A 668 -1.40 -40.17 11.61
C PRO A 668 -0.78 -39.07 10.73
N GLY A 669 -1.61 -38.45 9.89
CA GLY A 669 -1.21 -37.32 9.07
C GLY A 669 -1.25 -35.97 9.79
N GLY A 670 -1.44 -35.98 11.11
CA GLY A 670 -1.69 -34.82 11.95
C GLY A 670 -3.12 -34.30 11.85
N ASN A 671 -3.26 -32.99 12.01
CA ASN A 671 -4.52 -32.26 11.88
C ASN A 671 -4.37 -30.95 11.07
N TYR A 672 -3.29 -30.84 10.29
CA TYR A 672 -3.04 -29.74 9.36
C TYR A 672 -3.51 -30.08 7.93
N LEU A 673 -3.09 -29.33 6.91
CA LEU A 673 -3.55 -29.46 5.53
C LEU A 673 -3.21 -30.81 4.85
N SER A 674 -2.17 -31.51 5.30
CA SER A 674 -1.84 -32.86 4.80
C SER A 674 -2.88 -33.90 5.21
N ASN A 675 -3.30 -33.89 6.48
CA ASN A 675 -4.45 -34.67 6.94
C ASN A 675 -5.73 -34.24 6.22
N GLU A 676 -5.94 -32.94 6.03
CA GLU A 676 -7.19 -32.45 5.44
C GLU A 676 -7.39 -32.91 3.99
N ILE A 677 -6.36 -32.85 3.14
CA ILE A 677 -6.48 -33.35 1.76
C ILE A 677 -6.80 -34.84 1.75
N PHE A 678 -6.17 -35.62 2.63
CA PHE A 678 -6.48 -37.05 2.78
C PHE A 678 -7.93 -37.24 3.18
N TYR A 679 -8.39 -36.57 4.24
CA TYR A 679 -9.76 -36.68 4.74
C TYR A 679 -10.80 -36.35 3.67
N ARG A 680 -10.63 -35.24 2.95
CA ARG A 680 -11.57 -34.80 1.90
C ARG A 680 -11.62 -35.80 0.74
N VAL A 681 -10.48 -36.27 0.24
CA VAL A 681 -10.42 -37.30 -0.81
C VAL A 681 -11.06 -38.61 -0.33
N ALA A 682 -10.77 -39.03 0.90
CA ALA A 682 -11.30 -40.27 1.46
C ALA A 682 -12.82 -40.20 1.71
N LYS A 683 -13.34 -39.04 2.15
CA LYS A 683 -14.78 -38.77 2.30
C LYS A 683 -15.52 -38.81 0.96
N LEU A 684 -14.95 -38.21 -0.08
CA LEU A 684 -15.48 -38.32 -1.45
C LEU A 684 -15.47 -39.77 -1.94
N ARG A 685 -14.38 -40.51 -1.70
CA ARG A 685 -14.27 -41.95 -2.03
C ARG A 685 -15.36 -42.76 -1.32
N GLU A 686 -15.54 -42.62 -0.01
CA GLU A 686 -16.55 -43.40 0.74
C GLU A 686 -17.97 -43.23 0.22
N SER A 687 -18.31 -42.02 -0.24
CA SER A 687 -19.66 -41.73 -0.74
C SER A 687 -19.85 -42.13 -2.22
N LEU A 688 -18.81 -42.03 -3.04
CA LEU A 688 -18.92 -42.17 -4.50
C LEU A 688 -18.34 -43.49 -5.03
N GLN A 689 -17.18 -43.91 -4.54
CA GLN A 689 -16.48 -45.14 -4.97
C GLN A 689 -15.69 -45.81 -3.83
N PRO A 690 -16.36 -46.52 -2.90
CA PRO A 690 -15.72 -47.08 -1.70
C PRO A 690 -14.52 -48.01 -1.95
N LYS A 691 -14.43 -48.59 -3.15
CA LYS A 691 -13.36 -49.53 -3.55
C LYS A 691 -12.18 -48.86 -4.26
N LEU A 692 -12.27 -47.57 -4.60
CA LEU A 692 -11.18 -46.85 -5.26
C LEU A 692 -9.99 -46.72 -4.28
N PRO A 693 -8.79 -47.21 -4.64
CA PRO A 693 -7.60 -47.02 -3.81
C PRO A 693 -7.22 -45.54 -3.66
N THR A 694 -7.48 -44.99 -2.48
CA THR A 694 -7.02 -43.65 -2.09
C THR A 694 -6.32 -43.68 -0.74
N GLY A 695 -5.39 -42.74 -0.55
CA GLY A 695 -4.72 -42.53 0.75
C GLY A 695 -3.67 -41.42 0.71
N HIS A 696 -2.89 -41.37 1.78
CA HIS A 696 -1.85 -40.36 1.98
C HIS A 696 -0.49 -40.98 2.24
N PHE A 697 0.53 -40.41 1.60
CA PHE A 697 1.92 -40.80 1.74
C PHE A 697 2.71 -39.61 2.28
N HIS A 698 2.99 -39.63 3.57
CA HIS A 698 3.93 -38.69 4.18
C HIS A 698 5.36 -39.10 3.84
N ILE A 699 6.12 -38.15 3.29
CA ILE A 699 7.51 -38.34 2.89
C ILE A 699 8.44 -37.48 3.74
N ARG A 700 9.68 -37.92 3.85
CA ARG A 700 10.68 -37.29 4.71
C ARG A 700 10.99 -35.85 4.30
N LYS A 701 11.04 -34.94 5.27
CA LYS A 701 11.67 -33.62 5.12
C LYS A 701 13.18 -33.77 4.91
N ILE A 702 13.71 -33.15 3.85
CA ILE A 702 15.12 -33.32 3.43
C ILE A 702 16.02 -32.12 3.71
N GLN A 703 15.45 -31.03 4.22
CA GLN A 703 16.16 -29.82 4.62
C GLN A 703 15.97 -29.55 6.13
N GLY A 704 17.05 -29.16 6.79
CA GLY A 704 17.05 -28.58 8.13
C GLY A 704 16.88 -27.06 8.11
N VAL A 705 17.09 -26.47 9.29
CA VAL A 705 17.01 -25.01 9.50
C VAL A 705 18.09 -24.31 8.70
N LYS A 706 17.70 -23.31 7.89
CA LYS A 706 18.59 -22.54 6.99
C LYS A 706 19.36 -23.39 5.96
N GLU A 707 19.05 -24.68 5.83
CA GLU A 707 19.71 -25.58 4.87
C GLU A 707 19.21 -25.30 3.46
N GLU A 708 20.12 -25.32 2.49
CA GLU A 708 19.79 -25.31 1.06
C GLU A 708 19.32 -26.70 0.60
N LEU A 709 18.58 -26.77 -0.51
CA LEU A 709 18.17 -28.05 -1.09
C LEU A 709 19.38 -28.79 -1.68
N VAL A 710 19.57 -30.04 -1.28
CA VAL A 710 20.66 -30.91 -1.77
C VAL A 710 20.11 -31.90 -2.82
N PRO A 711 20.51 -31.81 -4.11
CA PRO A 711 19.94 -32.64 -5.17
C PRO A 711 20.02 -34.15 -4.93
N GLU A 712 21.08 -34.63 -4.28
CA GLU A 712 21.31 -36.05 -3.99
C GLU A 712 20.25 -36.60 -3.04
N LYS A 713 19.87 -35.83 -2.01
CA LYS A 713 18.77 -36.19 -1.09
C LYS A 713 17.45 -36.27 -1.84
N VAL A 714 17.23 -35.37 -2.80
CA VAL A 714 16.02 -35.38 -3.64
C VAL A 714 15.98 -36.61 -4.55
N LYS A 715 17.11 -36.98 -5.17
CA LYS A 715 17.22 -38.18 -6.03
C LYS A 715 16.94 -39.46 -5.25
N GLU A 716 17.50 -39.59 -4.05
CA GLU A 716 17.25 -40.72 -3.16
C GLU A 716 15.76 -40.80 -2.82
N LEU A 717 15.15 -39.69 -2.39
CA LEU A 717 13.73 -39.59 -2.06
C LEU A 717 12.84 -39.99 -3.25
N ILE A 718 13.10 -39.48 -4.45
CA ILE A 718 12.33 -39.82 -5.65
C ILE A 718 12.47 -41.30 -5.98
N THR A 719 13.65 -41.89 -5.79
CA THR A 719 13.89 -43.32 -6.04
C THR A 719 13.04 -44.19 -5.12
N ILE A 720 13.03 -43.88 -3.82
CA ILE A 720 12.20 -44.58 -2.83
C ILE A 720 10.73 -44.50 -3.24
N ILE A 721 10.23 -43.29 -3.52
CA ILE A 721 8.82 -43.06 -3.87
C ILE A 721 8.43 -43.79 -5.16
N LYS A 722 9.30 -43.79 -6.18
CA LYS A 722 9.06 -44.53 -7.44
C LYS A 722 8.88 -46.02 -7.18
N GLU A 723 9.76 -46.64 -6.40
CA GLU A 723 9.64 -48.06 -6.07
C GLU A 723 8.43 -48.36 -5.17
N THR A 724 8.09 -47.48 -4.20
CA THR A 724 6.86 -47.58 -3.41
C THR A 724 5.60 -47.59 -4.29
N ILE A 725 5.51 -46.66 -5.25
CA ILE A 725 4.38 -46.56 -6.18
C ILE A 725 4.33 -47.78 -7.08
N LYS A 726 5.47 -48.21 -7.62
CA LYS A 726 5.58 -49.40 -8.47
C LYS A 726 5.13 -50.67 -7.74
N ASN A 727 5.45 -50.83 -6.46
CA ASN A 727 4.94 -51.93 -5.64
C ASN A 727 3.41 -51.91 -5.51
N ALA A 728 2.79 -50.73 -5.48
CA ALA A 728 1.34 -50.57 -5.49
C ALA A 728 0.70 -51.05 -6.81
N LEU A 729 1.41 -50.87 -7.93
CA LEU A 729 0.91 -51.07 -9.29
C LEU A 729 1.08 -52.48 -9.84
N GLN A 730 1.93 -53.31 -9.24
CA GLN A 730 2.13 -54.71 -9.63
C GLN A 730 0.95 -55.65 -9.26
N HIS A 731 -0.23 -55.08 -8.95
CA HIS A 731 -1.43 -55.79 -8.48
C HIS A 731 -2.69 -55.55 -9.29
#